data_AF-A0A559QP08-F1
#
_entry.id   AF-A0A559QP08-F1
#
_cell.length_a   1.000
_cell.length_b   1.000
_cell.length_c   1.000
_cell.angle_alpha   90.00
_cell.angle_beta   90.00
_cell.angle_gamma   90.00
#
_symmetry.space_group_name_H-M   'P 1'
#
loop_
_entity.id
_entity.type
_entity.pdbx_description
1 polymer ?
#
loop_
_entity_poly.entity_id
_entity_poly.type
_entity_poly.pdbx_seq_one_letter_code
_entity_poly.pdbx_strand_id
1 'polypeptide(L)'
;MSVIGKLGKWLTGLIAVILMLLVGVITLVVFSDANYLKPHIEEQLAQRGVYTQFSGDLSWSLYPVTGITTRDLRLFNHNNKQQTALLASLDKLSLQIDLRALLFQRAIAINAVVLDAPMINYQVDIRGMSNWQPVLDSVLRSPEPPGETSLPDNEKPTNFRISQLIINNLRVQYSDKQAGSALELHEAQLRVSNINLQGDAIALQSEGEIIVAPYPSISYTLSGSFRQPSNSELQLHQLEFGLRASQARFGGSGKLAVSLDEPQSAQLDFNLSRFDPRPWFNTLQLSVPEMANANALSQVSASGTLALKPEKIELSVLKLQMDDSTIVGNLSLTPRNKLPPKIDAQFDISKINLDDYLPPSREPNDDVESSATPLDLSFLEQQNSKIKLRVAEAQIYKQKLYKIDSVIQAKHNTLKLDLKQAAVYRGNTALQAEISNSSPGASFTMAINASAIDVFDALTSLELYDQLKGLVNLQINASSKGMTGEELQQRMRADVEVDAPEILFTALNVEQRYCDALAKLENKSKITNWPPHTTIAPFQAKLDYSQEAVNIKSLQALIQGMQTTANGRFVPDSGEFYVPLDLAFKDFTAAQKDCPLLNAKWRSQKIPLLCKGTLNKLGTDICAPDYKRLSDKLEDRYKQEKDKLEEKAEARAREIRQEARDEAKKAEEKAEQRAKESREEAKDKVDEEAKKLLDDMVGEKKAEELEDKLKNLLNRK
;
A
#
# COMPACT_ATOMS: atom_id res chain seq x y z
N MET A 1 22.94 4.45 99.20
CA MET A 1 23.10 5.89 98.86
C MET A 1 24.21 6.19 97.81
N SER A 2 24.88 5.21 97.17
CA SER A 2 26.02 5.49 96.26
C SER A 2 25.73 5.46 94.75
N VAL A 3 24.49 5.20 94.33
CA VAL A 3 24.10 5.15 92.90
C VAL A 3 23.53 6.50 92.42
N ILE A 4 22.76 7.18 93.28
CA ILE A 4 22.14 8.49 92.99
C ILE A 4 23.19 9.60 92.83
N GLY A 5 24.27 9.58 93.62
CA GLY A 5 25.37 10.55 93.52
C GLY A 5 26.30 10.36 92.31
N LYS A 6 26.37 9.15 91.74
CA LYS A 6 27.10 8.89 90.49
C LYS A 6 26.25 9.24 89.26
N LEU A 7 24.95 8.98 89.30
CA LEU A 7 24.01 9.45 88.27
C LEU A 7 23.96 10.98 88.18
N GLY A 8 23.94 11.68 89.33
CA GLY A 8 23.95 13.14 89.36
C GLY A 8 25.19 13.77 88.72
N LYS A 9 26.38 13.20 88.95
CA LYS A 9 27.64 13.70 88.34
C LYS A 9 27.73 13.44 86.83
N TRP A 10 27.20 12.31 86.36
CA TRP A 10 27.08 12.03 84.92
C TRP A 10 26.04 12.93 84.27
N LEU A 11 24.91 13.21 84.93
CA LEU A 11 23.88 14.10 84.43
C LEU A 11 24.35 15.55 84.37
N THR A 12 25.06 16.05 85.39
CA THR A 12 25.64 17.40 85.39
C THR A 12 26.77 17.53 84.36
N GLY A 13 27.58 16.50 84.18
CA GLY A 13 28.61 16.46 83.13
C GLY A 13 28.00 16.46 81.73
N LEU A 14 26.93 15.70 81.52
CA LEU A 14 26.18 15.65 80.26
C LEU A 14 25.52 17.02 79.97
N ILE A 15 24.88 17.63 80.96
CA ILE A 15 24.27 18.96 80.84
C ILE A 15 25.32 20.03 80.55
N ALA A 16 26.50 19.97 81.19
CA ALA A 16 27.59 20.91 80.94
C ALA A 16 28.19 20.76 79.52
N VAL A 17 28.31 19.52 79.02
CA VAL A 17 28.76 19.25 77.64
C VAL A 17 27.70 19.71 76.63
N ILE A 18 26.41 19.49 76.92
CA ILE A 18 25.30 19.97 76.09
C ILE A 18 25.29 21.51 76.06
N LEU A 19 25.43 22.18 77.21
CA LEU A 19 25.52 23.64 77.31
C LEU A 19 26.77 24.19 76.60
N MET A 20 27.91 23.52 76.71
CA MET A 20 29.13 23.92 76.01
C MET A 20 29.00 23.73 74.49
N LEU A 21 28.33 22.67 74.03
CA LEU A 21 27.96 22.48 72.63
C LEU A 21 26.96 23.55 72.15
N LEU A 22 25.96 23.88 72.98
CA LEU A 22 24.98 24.93 72.69
C LEU A 22 25.65 26.30 72.60
N VAL A 23 26.52 26.64 73.56
CA VAL A 23 27.32 27.87 73.54
C VAL A 23 28.28 27.87 72.35
N GLY A 24 28.93 26.74 72.03
CA GLY A 24 29.80 26.63 70.86
C GLY A 24 29.06 26.84 69.53
N VAL A 25 27.86 26.28 69.39
CA VAL A 25 26.98 26.49 68.22
C VAL A 25 26.49 27.93 68.16
N ILE A 26 26.06 28.51 69.28
CA ILE A 26 25.66 29.92 69.37
C ILE A 26 26.85 30.82 69.00
N THR A 27 28.05 30.54 69.49
CA THR A 27 29.26 31.32 69.19
C THR A 27 29.61 31.24 67.71
N LEU A 28 29.54 30.05 67.11
CA LEU A 28 29.77 29.86 65.67
C LEU A 28 28.75 30.64 64.82
N VAL A 29 27.47 30.65 65.21
CA VAL A 29 26.42 31.38 64.49
C VAL A 29 26.52 32.91 64.69
N VAL A 30 26.88 33.36 65.89
CA VAL A 30 26.98 34.80 66.21
C VAL A 30 28.24 35.43 65.64
N PHE A 31 29.36 34.70 65.57
CA PHE A 31 30.64 35.23 65.09
C PHE A 31 30.96 34.94 63.62
N SER A 32 30.21 34.07 62.92
CA SER A 32 30.38 33.85 61.47
C SER A 32 29.24 34.48 60.66
N ASP A 33 29.44 35.71 60.18
CA ASP A 33 28.52 36.35 59.24
C ASP A 33 28.66 35.70 57.85
N ALA A 34 27.70 34.86 57.48
CA ALA A 34 27.71 34.16 56.20
C ALA A 34 27.67 35.13 54.99
N ASN A 35 27.33 36.41 55.19
CA ASN A 35 27.29 37.40 54.10
C ASN A 35 28.67 37.76 53.52
N TYR A 36 29.79 37.42 54.19
CA TYR A 36 31.13 37.61 53.63
C TYR A 36 31.35 36.86 52.30
N LEU A 37 30.52 35.84 52.04
CA LEU A 37 30.56 35.03 50.81
C LEU A 37 29.93 35.74 49.60
N LYS A 38 29.00 36.70 49.79
CA LYS A 38 28.27 37.35 48.67
C LYS A 38 29.21 37.97 47.63
N PRO A 39 30.20 38.81 48.00
CA PRO A 39 31.05 39.48 47.01
C PRO A 39 31.90 38.49 46.22
N HIS A 40 32.38 37.43 46.87
CA HIS A 40 33.17 36.38 46.23
C HIS A 40 32.33 35.58 45.23
N ILE A 41 31.08 35.23 45.58
CA ILE A 41 30.15 34.53 44.67
C ILE A 41 29.80 35.44 43.48
N GLU A 42 29.52 36.72 43.74
CA GLU A 42 29.23 37.72 42.71
C GLU A 42 30.38 37.86 41.70
N GLU A 43 31.61 37.97 42.18
CA GLU A 43 32.80 38.10 41.34
C GLU A 43 33.02 36.85 40.48
N GLN A 44 32.95 35.66 41.08
CA GLN A 44 33.15 34.38 40.37
C GLN A 44 32.08 34.08 39.32
N LEU A 45 30.85 34.57 39.51
CA LEU A 45 29.78 34.47 38.52
C LEU A 45 29.91 35.54 37.44
N ALA A 46 30.32 36.76 37.80
CA ALA A 46 30.52 37.85 36.86
C ALA A 46 31.62 37.52 35.83
N GLN A 47 32.69 36.82 36.26
CA GLN A 47 33.74 36.31 35.35
C GLN A 47 33.18 35.35 34.27
N ARG A 48 32.05 34.69 34.54
CA ARG A 48 31.36 33.81 33.60
C ARG A 48 30.21 34.51 32.86
N GLY A 49 30.08 35.83 32.98
CA GLY A 49 29.02 36.62 32.35
C GLY A 49 27.67 36.56 33.07
N VAL A 50 27.63 36.08 34.32
CA VAL A 50 26.41 35.98 35.14
C VAL A 50 26.47 36.99 36.28
N TYR A 51 25.53 37.92 36.32
CA TYR A 51 25.46 38.95 37.35
C TYR A 51 24.36 38.63 38.34
N THR A 52 24.65 38.73 39.64
CA THR A 52 23.69 38.30 40.66
C THR A 52 23.13 39.47 41.48
N GLN A 53 21.95 39.25 42.05
CA GLN A 53 21.33 40.11 43.04
C GLN A 53 20.81 39.24 44.18
N PHE A 54 21.41 39.39 45.36
CA PHE A 54 20.92 38.82 46.60
C PHE A 54 19.97 39.82 47.27
N SER A 55 18.66 39.58 47.22
CA SER A 55 17.68 40.43 47.91
C SER A 55 17.56 40.08 49.40
N GLY A 56 17.89 38.85 49.80
CA GLY A 56 17.96 38.42 51.21
C GLY A 56 19.39 38.21 51.73
N ASP A 57 19.53 38.14 53.06
CA ASP A 57 20.79 37.79 53.72
C ASP A 57 21.07 36.29 53.71
N LEU A 58 22.35 35.94 53.67
CA LEU A 58 22.79 34.57 53.95
C LEU A 58 22.70 34.37 55.46
N SER A 59 21.87 33.41 55.87
CA SER A 59 21.61 33.11 57.28
C SER A 59 21.85 31.64 57.57
N TRP A 60 22.38 31.37 58.76
CA TRP A 60 22.49 30.03 59.29
C TRP A 60 21.11 29.51 59.72
N SER A 61 20.75 28.32 59.28
CA SER A 61 19.59 27.57 59.77
C SER A 61 20.08 26.39 60.60
N LEU A 62 19.48 26.14 61.77
CA LEU A 62 19.87 25.07 62.70
C LEU A 62 18.78 23.99 62.89
N TYR A 63 17.52 24.27 62.53
CA TYR A 63 16.41 23.31 62.62
C TYR A 63 15.32 23.67 61.58
N PRO A 64 14.72 22.69 60.87
CA PRO A 64 14.98 21.25 60.92
C PRO A 64 16.24 20.79 60.16
N VAL A 65 16.87 21.67 59.37
CA VAL A 65 18.08 21.37 58.57
C VAL A 65 19.19 22.38 58.85
N THR A 66 20.39 21.85 59.11
CA THR A 66 21.57 22.64 59.49
C THR A 66 22.33 23.08 58.26
N GLY A 67 22.50 24.38 58.04
CA GLY A 67 23.17 24.87 56.83
C GLY A 67 23.07 26.38 56.61
N ILE A 68 23.51 26.82 55.43
CA ILE A 68 23.42 28.21 54.97
C ILE A 68 22.20 28.34 54.06
N THR A 69 21.39 29.37 54.28
CA THR A 69 20.22 29.67 53.46
C THR A 69 20.25 31.10 52.96
N THR A 70 19.79 31.31 51.73
CA THR A 70 19.56 32.63 51.16
C THR A 70 18.21 32.66 50.46
N ARG A 71 17.58 33.84 50.41
CA ARG A 71 16.28 34.06 49.78
C ARG A 71 16.41 35.07 48.65
N ASP A 72 15.52 34.94 47.68
CA ASP A 72 15.34 35.87 46.57
C ASP A 72 16.67 36.15 45.82
N LEU A 73 17.23 35.10 45.23
CA LEU A 73 18.41 35.22 44.36
C LEU A 73 17.95 35.39 42.92
N ARG A 74 18.50 36.40 42.23
CA ARG A 74 18.22 36.68 40.82
C ARG A 74 19.52 36.77 40.01
N LEU A 75 19.50 36.21 38.80
CA LEU A 75 20.62 36.14 37.87
C LEU A 75 20.27 36.90 36.59
N PHE A 76 21.23 37.69 36.09
CA PHE A 76 21.10 38.54 34.92
C PHE A 76 22.28 38.33 33.97
N ASN A 77 22.09 38.65 32.69
CA ASN A 77 23.12 38.54 31.66
C ASN A 77 23.99 39.80 31.51
N HIS A 78 23.78 40.83 32.34
CA HIS A 78 24.58 42.06 32.34
C HIS A 78 24.57 42.72 33.71
N ASN A 79 25.56 43.59 33.96
CA ASN A 79 25.67 44.36 35.19
C ASN A 79 24.52 45.39 35.40
N ASN A 80 23.82 45.80 34.33
CA ASN A 80 22.80 46.84 34.39
C ASN A 80 21.43 46.19 34.56
N LYS A 81 21.07 45.96 35.82
CA LYS A 81 19.90 45.19 36.25
C LYS A 81 18.55 45.80 35.85
N GLN A 82 18.50 47.07 35.43
CA GLN A 82 17.26 47.74 35.01
C GLN A 82 16.96 47.65 33.50
N GLN A 83 17.91 47.21 32.68
CA GLN A 83 17.76 47.18 31.22
C GLN A 83 18.00 45.79 30.60
N THR A 84 18.07 44.73 31.41
CA THR A 84 18.54 43.42 30.98
C THR A 84 17.60 42.28 31.33
N ALA A 85 17.72 41.19 30.57
CA ALA A 85 16.85 40.04 30.71
C ALA A 85 17.22 39.24 31.97
N LEU A 86 16.22 38.97 32.81
CA LEU A 86 16.35 38.03 33.93
C LEU A 86 16.65 36.64 33.35
N LEU A 87 17.80 36.07 33.69
CA LEU A 87 18.20 34.73 33.27
C LEU A 87 17.51 33.67 34.11
N ALA A 88 17.63 33.81 35.43
CA ALA A 88 16.99 32.91 36.37
C ALA A 88 16.74 33.60 37.71
N SER A 89 15.80 33.06 38.48
CA SER A 89 15.58 33.45 39.88
C SER A 89 15.25 32.23 40.72
N LEU A 90 15.33 32.36 42.03
CA LEU A 90 14.84 31.35 42.98
C LEU A 90 14.43 32.03 44.28
N ASP A 91 13.41 31.47 44.93
CA ASP A 91 12.86 32.02 46.17
C ASP A 91 13.74 31.66 47.36
N LYS A 92 14.28 30.44 47.38
CA LYS A 92 15.16 29.96 48.45
C LYS A 92 16.21 28.99 47.95
N LEU A 93 17.46 29.24 48.34
CA LEU A 93 18.59 28.33 48.21
C LEU A 93 19.02 27.90 49.61
N SER A 94 19.18 26.59 49.83
CA SER A 94 19.69 26.03 51.08
C SER A 94 20.82 25.05 50.80
N LEU A 95 21.99 25.34 51.37
CA LEU A 95 23.15 24.47 51.40
C LEU A 95 23.19 23.76 52.75
N GLN A 96 22.78 22.50 52.78
CA GLN A 96 22.74 21.70 54.01
C GLN A 96 24.11 21.09 54.27
N ILE A 97 24.68 21.38 55.43
CA ILE A 97 26.04 21.01 55.81
C ILE A 97 26.01 19.81 56.75
N ASP A 98 26.95 18.88 56.58
CA ASP A 98 27.18 17.80 57.54
C ASP A 98 27.97 18.33 58.76
N LEU A 99 27.24 18.65 59.84
CA LEU A 99 27.86 19.12 61.08
C LEU A 99 28.80 18.10 61.72
N ARG A 100 28.58 16.79 61.50
CA ARG A 100 29.46 15.76 62.06
C ARG A 100 30.81 15.80 61.35
N ALA A 101 30.80 15.88 60.02
CA ALA A 101 32.02 16.04 59.24
C ALA A 101 32.73 17.36 59.57
N LEU A 102 31.98 18.46 59.72
CA LEU A 102 32.55 19.76 60.03
C LEU A 102 33.21 19.81 61.43
N LEU A 103 32.50 19.35 62.47
CA LEU A 103 32.95 19.44 63.87
C LEU A 103 34.04 18.42 64.22
N PHE A 104 33.94 17.18 63.72
CA PHE A 104 34.83 16.10 64.11
C PHE A 104 35.93 15.80 63.08
N GLN A 105 35.68 16.04 61.79
CA GLN A 105 36.61 15.71 60.71
C GLN A 105 37.25 16.94 60.07
N ARG A 106 36.81 18.16 60.42
CA ARG A 106 37.21 19.42 59.79
C ARG A 106 37.07 19.38 58.26
N ALA A 107 36.08 18.63 57.77
CA ALA A 107 35.82 18.44 56.34
C ALA A 107 34.53 19.18 55.94
N ILE A 108 34.55 19.86 54.80
CA ILE A 108 33.36 20.52 54.24
C ILE A 108 32.59 19.49 53.40
N ALA A 109 31.52 18.94 53.97
CA ALA A 109 30.62 18.01 53.29
C ALA A 109 29.20 18.59 53.22
N ILE A 110 28.61 18.56 52.02
CA ILE A 110 27.27 19.05 51.74
C ILE A 110 26.33 17.84 51.65
N ASN A 111 25.36 17.78 52.56
CA ASN A 111 24.34 16.74 52.56
C ASN A 111 23.37 16.94 51.39
N ALA A 112 22.84 18.15 51.24
CA ALA A 112 21.94 18.47 50.14
C ALA A 112 22.05 19.94 49.72
N VAL A 113 21.92 20.17 48.42
CA VAL A 113 21.60 21.49 47.86
C VAL A 113 20.11 21.50 47.57
N VAL A 114 19.36 22.42 48.19
CA VAL A 114 17.91 22.55 47.97
C VAL A 114 17.62 23.89 47.31
N LEU A 115 16.98 23.84 46.15
CA LEU A 115 16.47 24.98 45.40
C LEU A 115 14.94 24.95 45.47
N ASP A 116 14.34 26.04 45.92
CA ASP A 116 12.89 26.19 46.00
C ASP A 116 12.40 27.24 45.00
N ALA A 117 11.39 26.85 44.22
CA ALA A 117 10.78 27.63 43.15
C ALA A 117 11.78 28.30 42.17
N PRO A 118 12.83 27.63 41.69
CA PRO A 118 13.68 28.23 40.69
C PRO A 118 12.91 28.46 39.39
N MET A 119 13.11 29.61 38.79
CA MET A 119 12.56 30.01 37.51
C MET A 119 13.72 30.25 36.55
N ILE A 120 13.78 29.51 35.45
CA ILE A 120 14.77 29.66 34.39
C ILE A 120 14.08 30.24 33.17
N ASN A 121 14.58 31.36 32.66
CA ASN A 121 14.03 32.02 31.47
C ASN A 121 15.02 31.86 30.33
N TYR A 122 14.68 31.07 29.32
CA TYR A 122 15.45 30.93 28.09
C TYR A 122 14.69 31.57 26.94
N GLN A 123 15.24 32.63 26.36
CA GLN A 123 14.58 33.42 25.33
C GLN A 123 15.52 33.61 24.14
N VAL A 124 15.04 33.26 22.96
CA VAL A 124 15.71 33.51 21.67
C VAL A 124 14.99 34.66 20.98
N ASP A 125 15.74 35.70 20.61
CA ASP A 125 15.21 36.85 19.89
C ASP A 125 14.97 36.54 18.39
N ILE A 126 14.37 37.49 17.66
CA ILE A 126 14.09 37.32 16.22
C ILE A 126 15.35 37.16 15.35
N ARG A 127 16.54 37.46 15.88
CA ARG A 127 17.84 37.30 15.20
C ARG A 127 18.49 35.96 15.55
N GLY A 128 17.82 35.11 16.35
CA GLY A 128 18.37 33.85 16.81
C GLY A 128 19.32 33.98 18.01
N MET A 129 19.44 35.16 18.62
CA MET A 129 20.33 35.39 19.75
C MET A 129 19.64 35.03 21.07
N SER A 130 20.25 34.15 21.86
CA SER A 130 19.75 33.75 23.17
C SER A 130 20.09 34.79 24.26
N ASN A 131 19.20 35.00 25.23
CA ASN A 131 19.51 35.77 26.43
C ASN A 131 20.64 35.12 27.26
N TRP A 132 20.84 33.80 27.15
CA TRP A 132 21.95 33.03 27.74
C TRP A 132 23.22 33.01 26.89
N GLN A 133 23.22 33.60 25.69
CA GLN A 133 24.38 33.58 24.79
C GLN A 133 25.70 34.02 25.45
N PRO A 134 25.75 35.09 26.28
CA PRO A 134 26.98 35.49 26.95
C PRO A 134 27.54 34.42 27.90
N VAL A 135 26.66 33.63 28.51
CA VAL A 135 27.03 32.53 29.41
C VAL A 135 27.51 31.32 28.60
N LEU A 136 26.85 31.01 27.48
CA LEU A 136 27.27 29.93 26.59
C LEU A 136 28.64 30.23 25.96
N ASP A 137 28.85 31.46 25.50
CA ASP A 137 30.12 31.91 24.92
C ASP A 137 31.26 31.87 25.94
N SER A 138 30.99 32.17 27.22
CA SER A 138 32.00 32.11 28.28
C SER A 138 32.36 30.69 28.68
N VAL A 139 31.42 29.74 28.60
CA VAL A 139 31.67 28.31 28.86
C VAL A 139 32.42 27.66 27.69
N LEU A 140 32.12 28.06 26.45
CA LEU A 140 32.77 27.53 25.24
C LEU A 140 34.19 28.08 25.03
N ARG A 141 34.48 29.30 25.51
CA ARG A 141 35.86 29.77 25.67
C ARG A 141 36.46 29.00 26.83
N SER A 142 37.31 28.02 26.54
CA SER A 142 38.06 27.29 27.58
C SER A 142 38.59 28.28 28.63
N PRO A 143 38.48 27.98 29.95
CA PRO A 143 39.27 28.72 30.91
C PRO A 143 40.72 28.53 30.50
N GLU A 144 41.40 29.62 30.16
CA GLU A 144 42.85 29.64 30.18
C GLU A 144 43.24 29.07 31.56
N PRO A 145 44.07 28.02 31.63
CA PRO A 145 44.45 27.46 32.92
C PRO A 145 44.97 28.63 33.76
N PRO A 146 44.49 28.81 35.01
CA PRO A 146 45.03 29.84 35.87
C PRO A 146 46.54 29.62 35.86
N GLY A 147 47.30 30.62 35.41
CA GLY A 147 48.75 30.54 35.34
C GLY A 147 49.26 29.97 36.65
N GLU A 148 50.11 28.95 36.57
CA GLU A 148 50.68 28.20 37.68
C GLU A 148 51.05 29.13 38.83
N THR A 149 50.13 29.30 39.77
CA THR A 149 50.44 29.73 41.11
C THR A 149 50.36 28.44 41.89
N SER A 150 51.52 27.82 42.07
CA SER A 150 51.70 26.65 42.91
C SER A 150 51.05 26.91 44.27
N LEU A 151 49.96 26.18 44.54
CA LEU A 151 49.44 26.04 45.88
C LEU A 151 50.56 25.43 46.74
N PRO A 152 50.78 25.92 47.99
CA PRO A 152 51.73 25.29 48.89
C PRO A 152 51.34 23.81 49.12
N ASP A 153 52.33 22.93 48.96
CA ASP A 153 52.30 21.45 48.91
C ASP A 153 51.73 20.73 50.16
N ASN A 154 51.02 21.42 51.05
CA ASN A 154 50.61 20.88 52.35
C ASN A 154 49.11 20.94 52.67
N GLU A 155 48.26 21.34 51.72
CA GLU A 155 46.81 21.22 51.89
C GLU A 155 46.31 19.94 51.22
N LYS A 156 45.90 18.97 52.05
CA LYS A 156 45.15 17.80 51.57
C LYS A 156 43.96 18.29 50.74
N PRO A 157 43.67 17.71 49.56
CA PRO A 157 42.52 18.11 48.77
C PRO A 157 41.27 18.00 49.65
N THR A 158 40.64 19.13 49.90
CA THR A 158 39.40 19.18 50.67
C THR A 158 38.38 18.35 49.90
N ASN A 159 37.99 17.19 50.45
CA ASN A 159 37.01 16.28 49.85
C ASN A 159 35.63 16.96 49.82
N PHE A 160 35.41 17.82 48.83
CA PHE A 160 34.14 18.44 48.57
C PHE A 160 33.18 17.38 48.02
N ARG A 161 32.13 17.08 48.77
CA ARG A 161 31.13 16.06 48.43
C ARG A 161 29.74 16.65 48.56
N ILE A 162 28.95 16.61 47.49
CA ILE A 162 27.51 16.93 47.48
C ILE A 162 26.78 15.59 47.44
N SER A 163 25.95 15.26 48.42
CA SER A 163 25.27 13.95 48.42
C SER A 163 23.98 13.97 47.59
N GLN A 164 23.21 15.07 47.65
CA GLN A 164 21.93 15.21 46.95
C GLN A 164 21.72 16.64 46.40
N LEU A 165 20.99 16.75 45.31
CA LEU A 165 20.40 17.99 44.78
C LEU A 165 18.89 17.81 44.74
N ILE A 166 18.15 18.73 45.35
CA ILE A 166 16.69 18.74 45.40
C ILE A 166 16.23 20.07 44.82
N ILE A 167 15.37 20.01 43.82
CA ILE A 167 14.71 21.17 43.25
C ILE A 167 13.21 20.98 43.41
N ASN A 168 12.56 21.93 44.06
CA ASN A 168 11.11 21.95 44.22
C ASN A 168 10.53 23.07 43.36
N ASN A 169 9.39 22.81 42.73
CA ASN A 169 8.62 23.80 41.97
C ASN A 169 9.44 24.52 40.87
N LEU A 170 10.33 23.80 40.19
CA LEU A 170 11.08 24.30 39.06
C LEU A 170 10.13 24.78 37.96
N ARG A 171 10.34 26.01 37.52
CA ARG A 171 9.71 26.59 36.35
C ARG A 171 10.76 26.87 35.30
N VAL A 172 10.53 26.42 34.07
CA VAL A 172 11.39 26.76 32.93
C VAL A 172 10.51 27.37 31.87
N GLN A 173 10.79 28.62 31.53
CA GLN A 173 10.10 29.32 30.46
C GLN A 173 11.03 29.42 29.26
N TYR A 174 10.72 28.67 28.22
CA TYR A 174 11.38 28.70 26.93
C TYR A 174 10.52 29.48 25.93
N SER A 175 11.11 30.44 25.24
CA SER A 175 10.48 31.15 24.13
C SER A 175 11.48 31.36 23.01
N ASP A 176 11.11 30.95 21.80
CA ASP A 176 11.87 31.21 20.59
C ASP A 176 11.02 32.00 19.60
N LYS A 177 11.35 33.29 19.45
CA LYS A 177 10.63 34.19 18.55
C LYS A 177 11.01 34.00 17.08
N GLN A 178 12.12 33.33 16.78
CA GLN A 178 12.53 33.02 15.43
C GLN A 178 11.77 31.79 14.89
N ALA A 179 11.63 30.76 15.72
CA ALA A 179 10.87 29.54 15.41
C ALA A 179 9.36 29.67 15.70
N GLY A 180 8.94 30.71 16.42
CA GLY A 180 7.55 30.92 16.83
C GLY A 180 7.08 29.89 17.87
N SER A 181 7.99 29.36 18.68
CA SER A 181 7.70 28.29 19.65
C SER A 181 7.85 28.77 21.09
N ALA A 182 7.03 28.22 21.99
CA ALA A 182 7.12 28.46 23.42
C ALA A 182 6.80 27.18 24.18
N LEU A 183 7.53 26.94 25.26
CA LEU A 183 7.36 25.79 26.15
C LEU A 183 7.54 26.26 27.58
N GLU A 184 6.65 25.83 28.46
CA GLU A 184 6.78 26.04 29.89
C GLU A 184 6.85 24.68 30.61
N LEU A 185 7.87 24.52 31.45
CA LEU A 185 7.90 23.48 32.47
C LEU A 185 7.32 24.11 33.74
N HIS A 186 6.28 23.51 34.29
CA HIS A 186 5.58 24.01 35.47
C HIS A 186 5.69 23.02 36.63
N GLU A 187 5.92 23.56 37.83
CA GLU A 187 5.97 22.82 39.11
C GLU A 187 6.85 21.56 39.09
N ALA A 188 7.94 21.57 38.31
CA ALA A 188 8.79 20.40 38.20
C ALA A 188 9.56 20.15 39.50
N GLN A 189 9.50 18.92 39.98
CA GLN A 189 10.34 18.42 41.06
C GLN A 189 11.50 17.67 40.43
N LEU A 190 12.70 17.87 40.98
CA LEU A 190 13.91 17.17 40.58
C LEU A 190 14.64 16.71 41.83
N ARG A 191 14.98 15.43 41.89
CA ARG A 191 15.85 14.87 42.92
C ARG A 191 16.97 14.10 42.25
N VAL A 192 18.19 14.55 42.50
CA VAL A 192 19.42 13.87 42.12
C VAL A 192 20.10 13.38 43.40
N SER A 193 20.38 12.09 43.50
CA SER A 193 20.96 11.47 44.68
C SER A 193 22.25 10.73 44.35
N ASN A 194 23.13 10.63 45.34
CA ASN A 194 24.44 9.99 45.21
C ASN A 194 25.36 10.71 44.19
N ILE A 195 25.33 12.05 44.16
CA ILE A 195 26.23 12.83 43.31
C ILE A 195 27.67 12.53 43.74
N ASN A 196 28.49 12.06 42.81
CA ASN A 196 29.84 11.61 43.09
C ASN A 196 30.75 11.85 41.88
N LEU A 197 32.05 11.95 42.14
CA LEU A 197 33.09 12.09 41.11
C LEU A 197 33.83 10.76 40.84
N GLN A 198 33.35 9.67 41.42
CA GLN A 198 34.00 8.36 41.41
C GLN A 198 33.46 7.46 40.28
N GLY A 199 32.46 7.93 39.53
CA GLY A 199 31.80 7.20 38.45
C GLY A 199 30.66 6.28 38.91
N ASP A 200 30.29 6.31 40.20
CA ASP A 200 29.17 5.54 40.73
C ASP A 200 27.83 6.03 40.17
N ALA A 201 26.80 5.18 40.24
CA ALA A 201 25.45 5.53 39.78
C ALA A 201 24.88 6.73 40.55
N ILE A 202 24.44 7.73 39.80
CA ILE A 202 23.71 8.90 40.29
C ILE A 202 22.23 8.69 39.95
N ALA A 203 21.39 8.60 40.98
CA ALA A 203 19.95 8.41 40.80
C ALA A 203 19.27 9.75 40.46
N LEU A 204 18.36 9.71 39.50
CA LEU A 204 17.57 10.83 39.00
C LEU A 204 16.08 10.51 39.14
N GLN A 205 15.33 11.43 39.72
CA GLN A 205 13.87 11.41 39.76
C GLN A 205 13.36 12.79 39.39
N SER A 206 12.39 12.86 38.50
CA SER A 206 11.71 14.10 38.16
C SER A 206 10.25 13.87 37.83
N GLU A 207 9.40 14.80 38.23
CA GLU A 207 8.00 14.85 37.86
C GLU A 207 7.58 16.31 37.71
N GLY A 208 6.55 16.59 36.91
CA GLY A 208 6.06 17.95 36.70
C GLY A 208 5.08 18.01 35.54
N GLU A 209 4.80 19.22 35.09
CA GLU A 209 3.90 19.46 33.95
C GLU A 209 4.62 20.21 32.83
N ILE A 210 4.41 19.76 31.61
CA ILE A 210 4.87 20.42 30.39
C ILE A 210 3.67 21.12 29.77
N ILE A 211 3.79 22.42 29.51
CA ILE A 211 2.76 23.25 28.90
C ILE A 211 3.33 23.76 27.57
N VAL A 212 2.71 23.35 26.46
CA VAL A 212 3.07 23.80 25.12
C VAL A 212 1.79 24.20 24.42
N ALA A 213 1.54 25.50 24.28
CA ALA A 213 0.36 25.99 23.57
C ALA A 213 0.40 25.55 22.09
N PRO A 214 -0.74 25.16 21.48
CA PRO A 214 -2.11 25.17 22.02
C PRO A 214 -2.55 23.84 22.68
N TYR A 215 -1.62 22.96 23.02
CA TYR A 215 -1.92 21.63 23.56
C TYR A 215 -2.25 21.69 25.07
N PRO A 216 -3.06 20.76 25.60
CA PRO A 216 -3.30 20.65 27.04
C PRO A 216 -2.01 20.31 27.78
N SER A 217 -1.96 20.56 29.09
CA SER A 217 -0.80 20.23 29.91
C SER A 217 -0.52 18.72 29.91
N ILE A 218 0.77 18.38 29.83
CA ILE A 218 1.27 17.00 29.81
C ILE A 218 2.05 16.79 31.10
N SER A 219 1.46 16.06 32.03
CA SER A 219 2.20 15.62 33.22
C SER A 219 3.23 14.56 32.83
N TYR A 220 4.42 14.63 33.42
CA TYR A 220 5.47 13.65 33.21
C TYR A 220 5.99 13.09 34.54
N THR A 221 6.46 11.86 34.48
CA THR A 221 7.28 11.23 35.52
C THR A 221 8.50 10.63 34.85
N LEU A 222 9.67 10.79 35.46
CA LEU A 222 10.95 10.32 34.98
C LEU A 222 11.74 9.79 36.16
N SER A 223 12.26 8.57 36.04
CA SER A 223 13.21 8.05 37.02
C SER A 223 14.28 7.22 36.34
N GLY A 224 15.46 7.17 36.92
CA GLY A 224 16.56 6.35 36.41
C GLY A 224 17.84 6.58 37.18
N SER A 225 18.93 6.01 36.66
CA SER A 225 20.27 6.23 37.20
C SER A 225 21.23 6.50 36.06
N PHE A 226 22.05 7.54 36.17
CA PHE A 226 23.12 7.76 35.21
C PHE A 226 24.48 7.46 35.81
N ARG A 227 25.40 7.04 34.94
CA ARG A 227 26.82 6.90 35.21
C ARG A 227 27.58 7.60 34.10
N GLN A 228 28.74 8.12 34.44
CA GLN A 228 29.69 8.67 33.48
C GLN A 228 31.00 7.88 33.62
N PRO A 229 31.14 6.73 32.91
CA PRO A 229 32.31 5.87 33.03
C PRO A 229 33.61 6.56 32.58
N SER A 230 33.50 7.50 31.64
CA SER A 230 34.60 8.32 31.14
C SER A 230 34.09 9.73 30.80
N ASN A 231 35.00 10.68 30.58
CA ASN A 231 34.62 12.06 30.23
C ASN A 231 33.75 12.14 28.96
N SER A 232 33.86 11.16 28.06
CA SER A 232 33.18 11.14 26.77
C SER A 232 31.98 10.19 26.70
N GLU A 233 31.66 9.48 27.79
CA GLU A 233 30.57 8.49 27.78
C GLU A 233 29.57 8.75 28.91
N LEU A 234 28.30 8.83 28.55
CA LEU A 234 27.18 8.93 29.49
C LEU A 234 26.25 7.74 29.32
N GLN A 235 25.93 7.06 30.42
CA GLN A 235 25.03 5.91 30.42
C GLN A 235 23.88 6.12 31.40
N LEU A 236 22.65 6.12 30.91
CA LEU A 236 21.42 6.14 31.68
C LEU A 236 20.82 4.73 31.72
N HIS A 237 20.71 4.16 32.92
CA HIS A 237 20.17 2.85 33.21
C HIS A 237 18.86 2.93 33.99
N GLN A 238 18.01 1.92 33.81
CA GLN A 238 16.71 1.82 34.48
C GLN A 238 15.87 3.08 34.27
N LEU A 239 15.95 3.65 33.07
CA LEU A 239 15.10 4.76 32.71
C LEU A 239 13.67 4.26 32.70
N GLU A 240 12.80 4.90 33.46
CA GLU A 240 11.37 4.70 33.49
C GLU A 240 10.74 6.06 33.28
N PHE A 241 9.81 6.17 32.33
CA PHE A 241 9.11 7.40 32.05
C PHE A 241 7.62 7.16 31.88
N GLY A 242 6.84 8.19 32.18
CA GLY A 242 5.40 8.20 32.00
C GLY A 242 4.94 9.59 31.62
N LEU A 243 4.03 9.69 30.66
CA LEU A 243 3.35 10.90 30.23
C LEU A 243 1.84 10.70 30.39
N ARG A 244 1.15 11.72 30.89
CA ARG A 244 -0.32 11.73 30.93
C ARG A 244 -0.87 13.10 30.56
N ALA A 245 -1.86 13.11 29.68
CA ALA A 245 -2.59 14.30 29.27
C ALA A 245 -4.06 13.94 29.08
N SER A 246 -4.95 14.47 29.93
CA SER A 246 -6.37 14.12 29.92
C SER A 246 -6.59 12.59 30.05
N GLN A 247 -7.13 11.93 29.02
CA GLN A 247 -7.30 10.47 28.96
C GLN A 247 -6.09 9.73 28.38
N ALA A 248 -5.15 10.47 27.76
CA ALA A 248 -3.98 9.92 27.12
C ALA A 248 -2.94 9.51 28.17
N ARG A 249 -2.44 8.28 28.05
CA ARG A 249 -1.35 7.75 28.88
C ARG A 249 -0.32 7.12 27.96
N PHE A 250 0.94 7.35 28.27
CA PHE A 250 2.08 6.77 27.55
C PHE A 250 3.19 6.53 28.55
N GLY A 251 3.95 5.47 28.39
CA GLY A 251 5.03 5.19 29.31
C GLY A 251 5.86 4.02 28.85
N GLY A 252 7.02 3.88 29.45
CA GLY A 252 7.96 2.87 29.07
C GLY A 252 9.23 2.97 29.85
N SER A 253 10.14 2.08 29.51
CA SER A 253 11.44 1.98 30.12
C SER A 253 12.54 1.89 29.07
N GLY A 254 13.77 2.07 29.51
CA GLY A 254 14.90 1.97 28.59
C GLY A 254 16.27 2.14 29.23
N LYS A 255 17.26 2.13 28.34
CA LYS A 255 18.65 2.44 28.64
C LYS A 255 19.17 3.33 27.52
N LEU A 256 19.81 4.43 27.88
CA LEU A 256 20.41 5.36 26.93
C LEU A 256 21.93 5.35 27.14
N ALA A 257 22.69 5.10 26.09
CA ALA A 257 24.12 5.33 26.06
C ALA A 257 24.41 6.48 25.08
N VAL A 258 25.24 7.44 25.48
CA VAL A 258 25.65 8.58 24.66
C VAL A 258 27.16 8.62 24.63
N SER A 259 27.72 8.67 23.42
CA SER A 259 29.12 8.96 23.15
C SER A 259 29.24 10.41 22.70
N LEU A 260 30.04 11.17 23.44
CA LEU A 260 30.35 12.58 23.17
C LEU A 260 31.58 12.73 22.26
N ASP A 261 32.37 11.67 22.06
CA ASP A 261 33.47 11.65 21.09
C ASP A 261 32.95 11.78 19.65
N GLU A 262 33.73 12.42 18.77
CA GLU A 262 33.37 12.55 17.36
C GLU A 262 33.61 11.24 16.57
N PRO A 263 32.63 10.74 15.78
CA PRO A 263 31.28 11.29 15.62
C PRO A 263 30.38 10.97 16.81
N GLN A 264 29.67 11.99 17.31
CA GLN A 264 28.74 11.86 18.42
C GLN A 264 27.67 10.81 18.08
N SER A 265 27.32 9.97 19.04
CA SER A 265 26.27 8.98 18.83
C SER A 265 25.49 8.70 20.10
N ALA A 266 24.26 8.25 19.94
CA ALA A 266 23.43 7.80 21.04
C ALA A 266 22.76 6.48 20.70
N GLN A 267 22.58 5.61 21.68
CA GLN A 267 21.85 4.36 21.55
C GLN A 267 20.82 4.28 22.67
N LEU A 268 19.55 4.12 22.30
CA LEU A 268 18.42 3.96 23.19
C LEU A 268 17.83 2.56 23.01
N ASP A 269 18.02 1.69 24.00
CA ASP A 269 17.19 0.50 24.14
C ASP A 269 15.90 0.90 24.83
N PHE A 270 14.75 0.65 24.22
CA PHE A 270 13.46 1.06 24.76
C PHE A 270 12.47 -0.09 24.83
N ASN A 271 11.53 0.05 25.77
CA ASN A 271 10.36 -0.79 25.92
C ASN A 271 9.16 0.10 26.29
N LEU A 272 8.28 0.34 25.31
CA LEU A 272 7.04 1.06 25.49
C LEU A 272 5.97 0.11 26.04
N SER A 273 5.42 0.49 27.19
CA SER A 273 4.28 -0.19 27.77
C SER A 273 3.07 -0.12 26.84
N ARG A 274 2.16 -1.08 26.95
CA ARG A 274 0.91 -1.07 26.20
C ARG A 274 0.12 0.22 26.47
N PHE A 275 -0.26 0.92 25.41
CA PHE A 275 -1.04 2.15 25.48
C PHE A 275 -2.03 2.27 24.31
N ASP A 276 -3.01 3.15 24.47
CA ASP A 276 -3.94 3.55 23.43
C ASP A 276 -3.44 4.87 22.81
N PRO A 277 -3.05 4.89 21.51
CA PRO A 277 -2.60 6.11 20.85
C PRO A 277 -3.74 7.07 20.49
N ARG A 278 -5.01 6.63 20.46
CA ARG A 278 -6.13 7.47 19.98
C ARG A 278 -6.34 8.74 20.81
N PRO A 279 -6.32 8.68 22.17
CA PRO A 279 -6.36 9.90 22.98
C PRO A 279 -5.19 10.85 22.71
N TRP A 280 -4.01 10.34 22.33
CA TRP A 280 -2.85 11.17 22.01
C TRP A 280 -3.05 11.98 20.73
N PHE A 281 -3.73 11.44 19.72
CA PHE A 281 -4.05 12.20 18.51
C PHE A 281 -4.91 13.42 18.83
N ASN A 282 -5.92 13.27 19.70
CA ASN A 282 -6.75 14.38 20.16
C ASN A 282 -5.94 15.39 20.99
N THR A 283 -5.10 14.90 21.91
CA THR A 283 -4.21 15.75 22.71
C THR A 283 -3.27 16.60 21.84
N LEU A 284 -2.73 16.00 20.78
CA LEU A 284 -1.78 16.64 19.86
C LEU A 284 -2.47 17.32 18.67
N GLN A 285 -3.82 17.39 18.65
CA GLN A 285 -4.61 17.95 17.56
C GLN A 285 -4.26 17.36 16.17
N LEU A 286 -3.85 16.09 16.15
CA LEU A 286 -3.56 15.35 14.92
C LEU A 286 -4.86 14.79 14.36
N SER A 287 -5.20 15.15 13.12
CA SER A 287 -6.32 14.55 12.41
C SER A 287 -5.99 13.12 12.02
N VAL A 288 -6.80 12.17 12.49
CA VAL A 288 -6.73 10.77 12.08
C VAL A 288 -8.03 10.46 11.35
N PRO A 289 -7.98 9.79 10.17
CA PRO A 289 -9.18 9.42 9.46
C PRO A 289 -10.07 8.53 10.33
N GLU A 290 -11.38 8.67 10.17
CA GLU A 290 -12.33 7.74 10.76
C GLU A 290 -12.09 6.34 10.17
N MET A 291 -12.04 5.33 11.05
CA MET A 291 -11.76 3.95 10.69
C MET A 291 -13.04 3.11 10.78
N ALA A 292 -13.20 2.13 9.90
CA ALA A 292 -14.37 1.26 9.83
C ALA A 292 -14.57 0.47 11.14
N ASN A 293 -13.48 0.10 11.81
CA ASN A 293 -13.54 -0.52 13.13
C ASN A 293 -13.20 0.52 14.22
N ALA A 294 -14.17 0.82 15.08
CA ALA A 294 -14.00 1.76 16.19
C ALA A 294 -12.91 1.36 17.20
N ASN A 295 -12.50 0.08 17.22
CA ASN A 295 -11.43 -0.45 18.07
C ASN A 295 -10.08 -0.60 17.34
N ALA A 296 -9.99 -0.19 16.07
CA ALA A 296 -8.71 -0.14 15.37
C ALA A 296 -7.76 0.85 16.05
N LEU A 297 -6.46 0.53 16.02
CA LEU A 297 -5.38 1.33 16.58
C LEU A 297 -5.59 1.63 18.08
N SER A 298 -6.20 0.72 18.83
CA SER A 298 -6.52 0.90 20.25
C SER A 298 -5.41 0.42 21.17
N GLN A 299 -4.47 -0.38 20.66
CA GLN A 299 -3.49 -1.04 21.48
C GLN A 299 -2.13 -1.12 20.81
N VAL A 300 -1.19 -0.32 21.30
CA VAL A 300 0.19 -0.29 20.81
C VAL A 300 1.17 -0.59 21.94
N SER A 301 2.17 -1.42 21.67
CA SER A 301 3.37 -1.56 22.51
C SER A 301 4.56 -1.81 21.61
N ALA A 302 5.74 -1.33 21.96
CA ALA A 302 6.92 -1.50 21.11
C ALA A 302 8.18 -1.66 21.95
N SER A 303 9.10 -2.49 21.48
CA SER A 303 10.45 -2.58 22.04
C SER A 303 11.47 -2.60 20.91
N GLY A 304 12.66 -2.07 21.15
CA GLY A 304 13.75 -2.12 20.18
C GLY A 304 14.95 -1.30 20.60
N THR A 305 15.93 -1.21 19.71
CA THR A 305 17.14 -0.41 19.90
C THR A 305 17.18 0.68 18.83
N LEU A 306 17.18 1.93 19.25
CA LEU A 306 17.31 3.11 18.40
C LEU A 306 18.74 3.66 18.51
N ALA A 307 19.53 3.53 17.45
CA ALA A 307 20.84 4.15 17.33
C ALA A 307 20.74 5.45 16.51
N LEU A 308 21.19 6.55 17.10
CA LEU A 308 21.25 7.88 16.52
C LEU A 308 22.70 8.22 16.21
N LYS A 309 22.99 8.46 14.92
CA LYS A 309 24.27 8.95 14.41
C LYS A 309 23.98 10.17 13.52
N PRO A 310 24.95 11.07 13.28
CA PRO A 310 24.70 12.32 12.54
C PRO A 310 24.10 12.08 11.15
N GLU A 311 24.59 11.05 10.46
CA GLU A 311 24.17 10.71 9.09
C GLU A 311 23.06 9.65 9.03
N LYS A 312 22.67 9.04 10.16
CA LYS A 312 21.82 7.84 10.14
C LYS A 312 21.10 7.60 11.46
N ILE A 313 19.82 7.27 11.37
CA ILE A 313 19.00 6.77 12.48
C ILE A 313 18.65 5.32 12.18
N GLU A 314 19.01 4.40 13.07
CA GLU A 314 18.78 2.97 12.92
C GLU A 314 17.92 2.45 14.05
N LEU A 315 16.76 1.89 13.72
CA LEU A 315 15.91 1.14 14.62
C LEU A 315 16.08 -0.35 14.33
N SER A 316 16.68 -1.07 15.26
CA SER A 316 16.99 -2.49 15.16
C SER A 316 16.21 -3.30 16.18
N VAL A 317 15.96 -4.58 15.85
CA VAL A 317 15.25 -5.52 16.72
C VAL A 317 13.89 -4.96 17.17
N LEU A 318 13.22 -4.22 16.27
CA LEU A 318 11.90 -3.69 16.55
C LEU A 318 10.94 -4.87 16.73
N LYS A 319 10.22 -4.88 17.83
CA LYS A 319 9.02 -5.68 18.04
C LYS A 319 7.89 -4.74 18.43
N LEU A 320 6.96 -4.54 17.51
CA LEU A 320 5.79 -3.70 17.65
C LEU A 320 4.56 -4.62 17.70
N GLN A 321 3.75 -4.48 18.75
CA GLN A 321 2.40 -5.01 18.79
C GLN A 321 1.46 -3.85 18.47
N MET A 322 0.63 -4.01 17.43
CA MET A 322 -0.41 -3.08 17.03
C MET A 322 -1.72 -3.86 16.92
N ASP A 323 -2.63 -3.63 17.86
CA ASP A 323 -3.84 -4.40 18.06
C ASP A 323 -3.51 -5.91 18.13
N ASP A 324 -3.95 -6.65 17.13
CA ASP A 324 -3.77 -8.07 16.93
C ASP A 324 -2.52 -8.42 16.10
N SER A 325 -1.87 -7.42 15.52
CA SER A 325 -0.72 -7.54 14.63
C SER A 325 0.59 -7.50 15.40
N THR A 326 1.47 -8.48 15.17
CA THR A 326 2.86 -8.42 15.63
C THR A 326 3.76 -8.09 14.44
N ILE A 327 4.53 -7.02 14.55
CA ILE A 327 5.43 -6.50 13.53
C ILE A 327 6.84 -6.57 14.08
N VAL A 328 7.72 -7.33 13.41
CA VAL A 328 9.13 -7.45 13.78
C VAL A 328 9.99 -6.93 12.64
N GLY A 329 11.07 -6.21 12.93
CA GLY A 329 11.96 -5.80 11.85
C GLY A 329 12.98 -4.74 12.20
N ASN A 330 13.43 -4.04 11.17
CA ASN A 330 14.40 -2.97 11.26
C ASN A 330 14.03 -1.84 10.31
N LEU A 331 14.42 -0.64 10.71
CA LEU A 331 14.21 0.60 9.97
C LEU A 331 15.49 1.42 10.02
N SER A 332 15.90 1.96 8.88
CA SER A 332 17.01 2.89 8.75
C SER A 332 16.50 4.14 8.06
N LEU A 333 16.69 5.28 8.72
CA LEU A 333 16.42 6.59 8.17
C LEU A 333 17.75 7.30 7.91
N THR A 334 17.93 7.82 6.69
CA THR A 334 19.05 8.70 6.35
C THR A 334 18.49 10.10 6.15
N PRO A 335 18.75 11.05 7.08
CA PRO A 335 18.35 12.43 6.94
C PRO A 335 18.84 13.05 5.62
N ARG A 336 18.13 14.05 5.13
CA ARG A 336 18.45 14.79 3.89
C ARG A 336 18.08 16.25 4.06
N ASN A 337 18.66 17.11 3.21
CA ASN A 337 18.38 18.56 3.20
C ASN A 337 16.92 18.91 2.92
N LYS A 338 16.14 18.00 2.33
CA LYS A 338 14.71 18.13 2.06
C LYS A 338 14.00 16.87 2.55
N LEU A 339 12.87 17.04 3.24
CA LEU A 339 11.99 15.96 3.69
C LEU A 339 11.20 15.38 2.50
N PRO A 340 10.83 14.08 2.53
CA PRO A 340 11.08 13.09 3.60
C PRO A 340 12.51 12.50 3.56
N PRO A 341 13.02 11.91 4.66
CA PRO A 341 14.30 11.20 4.67
C PRO A 341 14.26 9.97 3.75
N LYS A 342 15.44 9.42 3.44
CA LYS A 342 15.53 8.09 2.81
C LYS A 342 15.15 7.04 3.84
N ILE A 343 14.29 6.10 3.45
CA ILE A 343 13.76 5.03 4.29
C ILE A 343 14.21 3.68 3.72
N ASP A 344 14.98 2.93 4.49
CA ASP A 344 15.27 1.52 4.23
C ASP A 344 14.67 0.68 5.37
N ALA A 345 13.68 -0.16 5.06
CA ALA A 345 12.98 -0.94 6.08
C ALA A 345 12.76 -2.39 5.66
N GLN A 346 12.71 -3.27 6.65
CA GLN A 346 12.31 -4.66 6.49
C GLN A 346 11.43 -5.05 7.66
N PHE A 347 10.19 -5.46 7.38
CA PHE A 347 9.22 -5.86 8.39
C PHE A 347 8.60 -7.21 8.07
N ASP A 348 8.46 -8.02 9.12
CA ASP A 348 7.71 -9.26 9.16
C ASP A 348 6.45 -9.04 10.01
N ILE A 349 5.28 -9.24 9.43
CA ILE A 349 3.97 -8.97 10.02
C ILE A 349 3.24 -10.30 10.17
N SER A 350 2.80 -10.64 11.39
CA SER A 350 2.12 -11.91 11.68
C SER A 350 0.74 -11.99 11.03
N LYS A 351 -0.11 -11.01 11.32
CA LYS A 351 -1.42 -10.83 10.70
C LYS A 351 -1.73 -9.35 10.64
N ILE A 352 -2.49 -8.91 9.65
CA ILE A 352 -3.05 -7.55 9.60
C ILE A 352 -4.40 -7.57 8.90
N ASN A 353 -5.41 -6.98 9.54
CA ASN A 353 -6.70 -6.77 8.91
C ASN A 353 -6.78 -5.31 8.45
N LEU A 354 -6.57 -5.07 7.16
CA LEU A 354 -6.62 -3.73 6.58
C LEU A 354 -8.04 -3.17 6.56
N ASP A 355 -9.07 -4.03 6.55
CA ASP A 355 -10.48 -3.62 6.59
C ASP A 355 -10.79 -2.78 7.84
N ASP A 356 -10.11 -3.06 8.96
CA ASP A 356 -10.30 -2.34 10.21
C ASP A 356 -9.85 -0.86 10.11
N TYR A 357 -8.88 -0.57 9.24
CA TYR A 357 -8.25 0.75 9.09
C TYR A 357 -8.75 1.53 7.86
N LEU A 358 -9.61 0.93 7.03
CA LEU A 358 -10.26 1.63 5.92
C LEU A 358 -11.31 2.61 6.46
N PRO A 359 -11.69 3.67 5.71
CA PRO A 359 -12.84 4.48 6.05
C PRO A 359 -14.12 3.63 6.19
N PRO A 360 -15.05 4.00 7.08
CA PRO A 360 -16.34 3.31 7.16
C PRO A 360 -17.06 3.35 5.81
N SER A 361 -17.70 2.24 5.42
CA SER A 361 -18.55 2.21 4.22
C SER A 361 -19.71 3.19 4.40
N ARG A 362 -19.75 4.23 3.57
CA ARG A 362 -20.89 5.15 3.48
C ARG A 362 -21.91 4.59 2.50
N GLU A 363 -23.19 4.74 2.82
CA GLU A 363 -24.23 4.40 1.86
C GLU A 363 -24.18 5.37 0.65
N PRO A 364 -24.49 4.93 -0.58
CA PRO A 364 -24.34 5.73 -1.80
C PRO A 364 -25.14 7.04 -1.87
N ASN A 365 -25.98 7.33 -0.86
CA ASN A 365 -26.85 8.50 -0.81
C ASN A 365 -26.28 9.69 -0.03
N ASP A 366 -25.07 9.58 0.53
CA ASP A 366 -24.41 10.75 1.10
C ASP A 366 -23.81 11.59 -0.04
N ASP A 367 -24.49 12.70 -0.37
CA ASP A 367 -24.03 13.79 -1.24
C ASP A 367 -22.73 14.40 -0.71
N VAL A 368 -21.63 13.67 -0.85
CA VAL A 368 -20.29 14.24 -0.79
C VAL A 368 -19.95 14.59 -2.22
N GLU A 369 -19.97 15.89 -2.53
CA GLU A 369 -19.28 16.41 -3.72
C GLU A 369 -17.90 15.73 -3.76
N SER A 370 -17.71 14.85 -4.75
CA SER A 370 -16.41 14.26 -5.08
C SER A 370 -15.52 15.41 -5.50
N SER A 371 -14.94 16.10 -4.52
CA SER A 371 -13.95 17.13 -4.78
C SER A 371 -12.76 16.40 -5.38
N ALA A 372 -12.59 16.59 -6.68
CA ALA A 372 -11.51 16.05 -7.50
C ALA A 372 -10.16 16.57 -7.00
N THR A 373 -9.72 16.03 -5.87
CA THR A 373 -8.51 16.46 -5.17
C THR A 373 -7.32 15.95 -6.00
N PRO A 374 -6.44 16.84 -6.48
CA PRO A 374 -5.27 16.43 -7.25
C PRO A 374 -4.42 15.44 -6.46
N LEU A 375 -3.92 14.42 -7.15
CA LEU A 375 -3.03 13.43 -6.56
C LEU A 375 -1.64 14.04 -6.37
N ASP A 376 -1.29 14.40 -5.14
CA ASP A 376 0.03 14.94 -4.82
C ASP A 376 1.07 13.81 -4.71
N LEU A 377 1.93 13.71 -5.73
CA LEU A 377 3.07 12.78 -5.79
C LEU A 377 4.42 13.50 -5.70
N SER A 378 4.45 14.76 -5.27
CA SER A 378 5.67 15.56 -5.15
C SER A 378 6.71 14.93 -4.23
N PHE A 379 6.26 14.16 -3.23
CA PHE A 379 7.14 13.42 -2.33
C PHE A 379 8.06 12.44 -3.07
N LEU A 380 7.71 11.94 -4.28
CA LEU A 380 8.52 10.97 -5.02
C LEU A 380 9.76 11.58 -5.70
N GLU A 381 9.83 12.90 -5.85
CA GLU A 381 10.87 13.56 -6.64
C GLU A 381 12.30 13.33 -6.10
N GLN A 382 12.41 13.22 -4.78
CA GLN A 382 13.70 13.14 -4.08
C GLN A 382 13.85 11.85 -3.28
N GLN A 383 12.93 10.90 -3.50
CA GLN A 383 12.92 9.63 -2.80
C GLN A 383 13.85 8.61 -3.45
N ASN A 384 14.48 7.80 -2.61
CA ASN A 384 15.28 6.65 -2.98
C ASN A 384 15.15 5.57 -1.89
N SER A 385 13.90 5.27 -1.55
CA SER A 385 13.53 4.47 -0.38
C SER A 385 13.13 3.05 -0.80
N LYS A 386 13.37 2.09 0.09
CA LYS A 386 13.07 0.67 -0.13
C LYS A 386 12.52 0.02 1.13
N ILE A 387 11.33 -0.54 1.03
CA ILE A 387 10.65 -1.23 2.13
C ILE A 387 10.38 -2.66 1.69
N LYS A 388 10.86 -3.65 2.45
CA LYS A 388 10.52 -5.06 2.27
C LYS A 388 9.48 -5.46 3.31
N LEU A 389 8.39 -6.08 2.88
CA LEU A 389 7.33 -6.54 3.76
C LEU A 389 7.11 -8.03 3.55
N ARG A 390 7.15 -8.81 4.62
CA ARG A 390 6.62 -10.16 4.65
C ARG A 390 5.41 -10.21 5.55
N VAL A 391 4.27 -10.66 5.04
CA VAL A 391 3.02 -10.72 5.80
C VAL A 391 2.50 -12.14 5.77
N ALA A 392 2.36 -12.78 6.93
CA ALA A 392 1.90 -14.17 6.98
C ALA A 392 0.40 -14.29 6.66
N GLU A 393 -0.42 -13.38 7.17
CA GLU A 393 -1.85 -13.24 6.85
C GLU A 393 -2.24 -11.76 6.70
N ALA A 394 -2.93 -11.42 5.63
CA ALA A 394 -3.55 -10.11 5.46
C ALA A 394 -5.01 -10.27 5.05
N GLN A 395 -5.87 -9.38 5.52
CA GLN A 395 -7.24 -9.26 5.04
C GLN A 395 -7.47 -7.87 4.47
N ILE A 396 -8.06 -7.79 3.27
CA ILE A 396 -8.47 -6.54 2.63
C ILE A 396 -9.68 -6.78 1.74
N TYR A 397 -10.68 -5.92 1.81
CA TYR A 397 -12.01 -6.08 1.22
C TYR A 397 -12.62 -7.47 1.51
N LYS A 398 -12.50 -7.95 2.76
CA LYS A 398 -12.87 -9.30 3.21
C LYS A 398 -12.08 -10.44 2.55
N GLN A 399 -11.14 -10.13 1.65
CA GLN A 399 -10.33 -11.12 0.96
C GLN A 399 -9.09 -11.45 1.79
N LYS A 400 -8.80 -12.74 1.95
CA LYS A 400 -7.66 -13.23 2.71
C LYS A 400 -6.49 -13.55 1.79
N LEU A 401 -5.33 -13.01 2.13
CA LEU A 401 -4.06 -13.26 1.47
C LEU A 401 -3.09 -13.85 2.48
N TYR A 402 -2.27 -14.81 2.04
CA TYR A 402 -1.27 -15.46 2.89
C TYR A 402 0.12 -15.42 2.27
N LYS A 403 1.16 -15.59 3.08
CA LYS A 403 2.56 -15.74 2.63
C LYS A 403 3.01 -14.62 1.66
N ILE A 404 2.60 -13.39 1.94
CA ILE A 404 2.93 -12.21 1.16
C ILE A 404 4.43 -11.91 1.32
N ASP A 405 5.15 -11.77 0.21
CA ASP A 405 6.51 -11.22 0.14
C ASP A 405 6.51 -10.09 -0.89
N SER A 406 6.69 -8.85 -0.41
CA SER A 406 6.64 -7.67 -1.24
C SER A 406 7.81 -6.70 -1.00
N VAL A 407 8.12 -5.93 -2.04
CA VAL A 407 9.11 -4.88 -2.00
C VAL A 407 8.50 -3.61 -2.58
N ILE A 408 8.44 -2.56 -1.78
CA ILE A 408 8.02 -1.21 -2.17
C ILE A 408 9.27 -0.37 -2.38
N GLN A 409 9.38 0.31 -3.51
CA GLN A 409 10.53 1.16 -3.86
C GLN A 409 10.03 2.50 -4.39
N ALA A 410 10.51 3.59 -3.80
CA ALA A 410 10.26 4.94 -4.29
C ALA A 410 11.58 5.51 -4.82
N LYS A 411 11.69 5.73 -6.14
CA LYS A 411 12.91 6.21 -6.79
C LYS A 411 12.60 6.92 -8.11
N HIS A 412 13.28 8.05 -8.40
CA HIS A 412 13.19 8.75 -9.68
C HIS A 412 11.75 9.07 -10.13
N ASN A 413 10.95 9.71 -9.26
CA ASN A 413 9.54 10.05 -9.51
C ASN A 413 8.59 8.84 -9.63
N THR A 414 9.04 7.62 -9.33
CA THR A 414 8.21 6.42 -9.40
C THR A 414 8.10 5.73 -8.03
N LEU A 415 6.93 5.16 -7.77
CA LEU A 415 6.65 4.26 -6.65
C LEU A 415 6.28 2.90 -7.23
N LYS A 416 7.14 1.91 -7.03
CA LYS A 416 6.97 0.54 -7.49
C LYS A 416 6.64 -0.39 -6.32
N LEU A 417 5.58 -1.16 -6.45
CA LEU A 417 5.24 -2.30 -5.60
C LEU A 417 5.53 -3.59 -6.38
N ASP A 418 6.41 -4.42 -5.85
CA ASP A 418 6.74 -5.74 -6.38
C ASP A 418 6.34 -6.80 -5.35
N LEU A 419 5.13 -7.35 -5.52
CA LEU A 419 4.63 -8.51 -4.78
C LEU A 419 5.13 -9.77 -5.49
N LYS A 420 6.20 -10.36 -4.96
CA LYS A 420 6.83 -11.54 -5.55
C LYS A 420 5.96 -12.78 -5.43
N GLN A 421 5.23 -12.88 -4.32
CA GLN A 421 4.28 -13.94 -4.05
C GLN A 421 3.24 -13.48 -3.03
N ALA A 422 2.03 -13.98 -3.20
CA ALA A 422 0.98 -14.10 -2.21
C ALA A 422 0.15 -15.33 -2.55
N ALA A 423 -0.38 -16.00 -1.55
CA ALA A 423 -1.38 -17.05 -1.74
C ALA A 423 -2.78 -16.46 -1.56
N VAL A 424 -3.64 -16.65 -2.56
CA VAL A 424 -5.04 -16.19 -2.56
C VAL A 424 -5.89 -17.25 -3.22
N TYR A 425 -7.05 -17.56 -2.64
CA TYR A 425 -7.95 -18.63 -3.11
C TYR A 425 -7.22 -19.95 -3.43
N ARG A 426 -6.34 -20.38 -2.52
CA ARG A 426 -5.46 -21.58 -2.62
C ARG A 426 -4.37 -21.52 -3.69
N GLY A 427 -4.44 -20.60 -4.65
CA GLY A 427 -3.44 -20.41 -5.68
C GLY A 427 -2.34 -19.43 -5.30
N ASN A 428 -1.43 -19.18 -6.23
CA ASN A 428 -0.29 -18.29 -6.07
C ASN A 428 -0.40 -17.09 -7.01
N THR A 429 -0.13 -15.90 -6.49
CA THR A 429 -0.22 -14.62 -7.20
C THR A 429 1.06 -13.82 -7.05
N ALA A 430 1.56 -13.27 -8.16
CA ALA A 430 2.58 -12.24 -8.20
C ALA A 430 1.99 -10.97 -8.83
N LEU A 431 2.41 -9.81 -8.35
CA LEU A 431 1.92 -8.51 -8.80
C LEU A 431 3.09 -7.52 -8.92
N GLN A 432 3.16 -6.78 -10.02
CA GLN A 432 4.00 -5.61 -10.15
C GLN A 432 3.09 -4.41 -10.43
N ALA A 433 3.15 -3.39 -9.59
CA ALA A 433 2.45 -2.12 -9.80
C ALA A 433 3.46 -0.97 -9.75
N GLU A 434 3.25 0.03 -10.59
CA GLU A 434 4.07 1.23 -10.64
C GLU A 434 3.19 2.46 -10.85
N ILE A 435 3.36 3.47 -9.99
CA ILE A 435 2.80 4.80 -10.20
C ILE A 435 3.94 5.81 -10.38
N SER A 436 3.85 6.63 -11.41
CA SER A 436 4.88 7.57 -11.82
C SER A 436 4.32 8.97 -11.89
N ASN A 437 5.01 9.93 -11.26
CA ASN A 437 4.67 11.35 -11.33
C ASN A 437 5.13 11.90 -12.70
N SER A 438 4.23 11.84 -13.69
CA SER A 438 4.45 12.28 -15.07
C SER A 438 3.67 13.57 -15.38
N SER A 439 4.07 14.30 -16.43
CA SER A 439 3.33 15.48 -16.93
C SER A 439 2.40 15.08 -18.08
N PRO A 440 1.12 15.50 -18.12
CA PRO A 440 0.42 16.42 -17.20
C PRO A 440 -0.24 15.76 -15.97
N GLY A 441 -0.10 14.45 -15.76
CA GLY A 441 -0.68 13.74 -14.62
C GLY A 441 -0.01 12.39 -14.37
N ALA A 442 -0.35 11.74 -13.25
CA ALA A 442 0.21 10.46 -12.87
C ALA A 442 -0.08 9.37 -13.91
N SER A 443 0.89 8.48 -14.11
CA SER A 443 0.70 7.24 -14.87
C SER A 443 0.77 6.04 -13.94
N PHE A 444 -0.13 5.08 -14.15
CA PHE A 444 -0.23 3.86 -13.37
C PHE A 444 -0.14 2.65 -14.29
N THR A 445 0.65 1.65 -13.91
CA THR A 445 0.72 0.35 -14.58
C THR A 445 0.65 -0.77 -13.56
N MET A 446 0.04 -1.89 -13.94
CA MET A 446 -0.12 -3.06 -13.09
C MET A 446 -0.03 -4.33 -13.93
N ALA A 447 0.74 -5.30 -13.48
CA ALA A 447 0.83 -6.63 -14.06
C ALA A 447 0.61 -7.68 -12.97
N ILE A 448 -0.43 -8.51 -13.11
CA ILE A 448 -0.75 -9.61 -12.19
C ILE A 448 -0.56 -10.91 -12.94
N ASN A 449 0.13 -11.87 -12.30
CA ASN A 449 0.19 -13.25 -12.74
C ASN A 449 -0.28 -14.13 -11.59
N ALA A 450 -1.39 -14.82 -11.78
CA ALA A 450 -1.95 -15.74 -10.82
C ALA A 450 -2.06 -17.14 -11.40
N SER A 451 -1.80 -18.16 -10.59
CA SER A 451 -1.77 -19.56 -10.99
C SER A 451 -2.56 -20.41 -10.01
N ALA A 452 -3.28 -21.39 -10.55
CA ALA A 452 -4.11 -22.32 -9.78
C ALA A 452 -5.09 -21.63 -8.81
N ILE A 453 -5.72 -20.54 -9.24
CA ILE A 453 -6.77 -19.86 -8.48
C ILE A 453 -8.03 -20.73 -8.46
N ASP A 454 -8.52 -21.07 -7.28
CA ASP A 454 -9.78 -21.80 -7.10
C ASP A 454 -10.96 -20.87 -7.38
N VAL A 455 -11.65 -21.10 -8.49
CA VAL A 455 -12.77 -20.25 -8.95
C VAL A 455 -13.94 -20.30 -7.98
N PHE A 456 -14.18 -21.45 -7.35
CA PHE A 456 -15.29 -21.60 -6.41
C PHE A 456 -15.04 -20.76 -5.16
N ASP A 457 -13.84 -20.86 -4.57
CA ASP A 457 -13.46 -20.07 -3.41
C ASP A 457 -13.48 -18.56 -3.74
N ALA A 458 -12.98 -18.17 -4.92
CA ALA A 458 -12.93 -16.77 -5.36
C ALA A 458 -14.32 -16.16 -5.61
N LEU A 459 -15.22 -16.86 -6.31
CA LEU A 459 -16.55 -16.33 -6.60
C LEU A 459 -17.46 -16.35 -5.36
N THR A 460 -17.27 -17.33 -4.47
CA THR A 460 -18.01 -17.41 -3.19
C THR A 460 -17.59 -16.30 -2.25
N SER A 461 -16.30 -15.98 -2.14
CA SER A 461 -15.80 -14.89 -1.28
C SER A 461 -16.24 -13.49 -1.75
N LEU A 462 -16.58 -13.36 -3.03
CA LEU A 462 -17.13 -12.15 -3.64
C LEU A 462 -18.66 -12.12 -3.66
N GLU A 463 -19.33 -13.13 -3.10
CA GLU A 463 -20.80 -13.24 -3.09
C GLU A 463 -21.42 -13.23 -4.50
N LEU A 464 -20.69 -13.74 -5.51
CA LEU A 464 -21.10 -13.73 -6.91
C LEU A 464 -21.83 -15.02 -7.33
N TYR A 465 -21.10 -16.09 -7.66
CA TYR A 465 -21.66 -17.30 -8.25
C TYR A 465 -20.90 -18.57 -7.86
N ASP A 466 -21.60 -19.59 -7.38
CA ASP A 466 -20.99 -20.76 -6.72
C ASP A 466 -21.05 -22.07 -7.56
N GLN A 467 -21.55 -22.01 -8.80
CA GLN A 467 -21.74 -23.19 -9.65
C GLN A 467 -20.61 -23.45 -10.65
N LEU A 468 -19.50 -22.70 -10.53
CA LEU A 468 -18.26 -22.93 -11.27
C LEU A 468 -17.20 -23.47 -10.31
N LYS A 469 -16.59 -24.59 -10.69
CA LYS A 469 -15.50 -25.22 -9.95
C LYS A 469 -14.34 -25.48 -10.89
N GLY A 470 -13.12 -25.33 -10.40
CA GLY A 470 -11.93 -25.54 -11.21
C GLY A 470 -10.82 -24.58 -10.82
N LEU A 471 -9.66 -24.78 -11.44
CA LEU A 471 -8.47 -23.97 -11.22
C LEU A 471 -8.19 -23.13 -12.47
N VAL A 472 -7.96 -21.84 -12.28
CA VAL A 472 -7.64 -20.91 -13.38
C VAL A 472 -6.27 -20.27 -13.18
N ASN A 473 -5.59 -20.06 -14.29
CA ASN A 473 -4.43 -19.19 -14.41
C ASN A 473 -4.91 -17.86 -15.00
N LEU A 474 -4.45 -16.75 -14.43
CA LEU A 474 -4.84 -15.40 -14.81
C LEU A 474 -3.61 -14.55 -15.07
N GLN A 475 -3.60 -13.84 -16.18
CA GLN A 475 -2.65 -12.77 -16.44
C GLN A 475 -3.40 -11.49 -16.72
N ILE A 476 -3.10 -10.42 -15.98
CA ILE A 476 -3.75 -9.12 -16.12
C ILE A 476 -2.67 -8.07 -16.34
N ASN A 477 -2.76 -7.29 -17.41
CA ASN A 477 -1.91 -6.13 -17.64
C ASN A 477 -2.81 -4.89 -17.73
N ALA A 478 -2.73 -4.00 -16.75
CA ALA A 478 -3.53 -2.79 -16.68
C ALA A 478 -2.66 -1.52 -16.76
N SER A 479 -3.24 -0.46 -17.29
CA SER A 479 -2.64 0.87 -17.36
C SER A 479 -3.68 1.96 -17.19
N SER A 480 -3.28 3.10 -16.63
CA SER A 480 -4.11 4.28 -16.49
C SER A 480 -3.30 5.58 -16.45
N LYS A 481 -3.96 6.71 -16.71
CA LYS A 481 -3.39 8.07 -16.59
C LYS A 481 -4.44 9.07 -16.10
N GLY A 482 -4.08 9.91 -15.13
CA GLY A 482 -4.98 10.89 -14.55
C GLY A 482 -4.31 11.84 -13.57
N MET A 483 -4.95 12.96 -13.28
CA MET A 483 -4.53 13.95 -12.28
C MET A 483 -5.11 13.66 -10.89
N THR A 484 -6.18 12.86 -10.82
CA THR A 484 -6.89 12.49 -9.58
C THR A 484 -7.03 10.97 -9.49
N GLY A 485 -7.32 10.47 -8.28
CA GLY A 485 -7.60 9.04 -8.08
C GLY A 485 -8.80 8.55 -8.91
N GLU A 486 -9.84 9.38 -9.02
CA GLU A 486 -11.03 9.08 -9.81
C GLU A 486 -10.73 8.97 -11.31
N GLU A 487 -9.93 9.90 -11.87
CA GLU A 487 -9.50 9.81 -13.27
C GLU A 487 -8.68 8.55 -13.55
N LEU A 488 -7.80 8.16 -12.60
CA LEU A 488 -7.03 6.92 -12.72
C LEU A 488 -7.95 5.68 -12.74
N GLN A 489 -9.03 5.67 -11.95
CA GLN A 489 -10.00 4.58 -11.95
C GLN A 489 -10.81 4.54 -13.25
N GLN A 490 -11.39 5.67 -13.68
CA GLN A 490 -12.25 5.77 -14.86
C GLN A 490 -11.48 5.47 -16.16
N ARG A 491 -10.22 5.89 -16.26
CA ARG A 491 -9.39 5.69 -17.47
C ARG A 491 -8.59 4.39 -17.46
N MET A 492 -8.80 3.52 -16.49
CA MET A 492 -8.11 2.24 -16.41
C MET A 492 -8.50 1.34 -17.60
N ARG A 493 -7.48 0.84 -18.29
CA ARG A 493 -7.59 -0.19 -19.33
C ARG A 493 -6.83 -1.42 -18.91
N ALA A 494 -7.35 -2.61 -19.17
CA ALA A 494 -6.62 -3.84 -18.89
C ALA A 494 -6.82 -4.91 -19.97
N ASP A 495 -5.74 -5.61 -20.32
CA ASP A 495 -5.79 -6.87 -21.06
C ASP A 495 -5.76 -8.02 -20.05
N VAL A 496 -6.71 -8.95 -20.15
CA VAL A 496 -6.85 -10.11 -19.27
C VAL A 496 -6.77 -11.38 -20.08
N GLU A 497 -5.87 -12.28 -19.73
CA GLU A 497 -5.80 -13.64 -20.25
C GLU A 497 -6.19 -14.63 -19.16
N VAL A 498 -7.11 -15.53 -19.51
CA VAL A 498 -7.58 -16.61 -18.63
C VAL A 498 -7.28 -17.92 -19.31
N ASP A 499 -6.66 -18.84 -18.57
CA ASP A 499 -6.42 -20.22 -18.99
C ASP A 499 -6.88 -21.16 -17.88
N ALA A 500 -7.68 -22.15 -18.22
CA ALA A 500 -8.14 -23.17 -17.30
C ALA A 500 -7.98 -24.54 -17.95
N PRO A 501 -7.22 -25.46 -17.33
CA PRO A 501 -7.14 -26.83 -17.81
C PRO A 501 -8.50 -27.53 -17.81
N GLU A 502 -9.30 -27.27 -16.77
CA GLU A 502 -10.64 -27.83 -16.60
C GLU A 502 -11.48 -26.94 -15.69
N ILE A 503 -12.71 -26.67 -16.12
CA ILE A 503 -13.77 -26.04 -15.33
C ILE A 503 -15.00 -26.94 -15.36
N LEU A 504 -15.61 -27.16 -14.20
CA LEU A 504 -16.87 -27.86 -14.02
C LEU A 504 -17.97 -26.84 -13.79
N PHE A 505 -18.96 -26.86 -14.67
CA PHE A 505 -20.18 -26.05 -14.54
C PHE A 505 -21.31 -26.93 -14.03
N THR A 506 -21.68 -26.76 -12.76
CA THR A 506 -22.62 -27.66 -12.07
C THR A 506 -24.09 -27.26 -12.25
N ALA A 507 -24.37 -26.13 -12.89
CA ALA A 507 -25.73 -25.65 -13.12
C ALA A 507 -26.51 -26.51 -14.13
N LEU A 508 -25.82 -27.00 -15.16
CA LEU A 508 -26.43 -27.78 -16.24
C LEU A 508 -25.40 -28.72 -16.87
N ASN A 509 -25.86 -29.85 -17.41
CA ASN A 509 -25.09 -30.74 -18.30
C ASN A 509 -25.52 -30.50 -19.77
N VAL A 510 -24.67 -29.85 -20.58
CA VAL A 510 -25.00 -29.43 -21.95
C VAL A 510 -25.25 -30.65 -22.86
N GLU A 511 -24.43 -31.70 -22.77
CA GLU A 511 -24.64 -32.94 -23.53
C GLU A 511 -25.97 -33.61 -23.20
N GLN A 512 -26.32 -33.71 -21.92
CA GLN A 512 -27.59 -34.27 -21.47
C GLN A 512 -28.76 -33.49 -22.09
N ARG A 513 -28.74 -32.15 -22.02
CA ARG A 513 -29.82 -31.30 -22.57
C ARG A 513 -29.94 -31.45 -24.07
N TYR A 514 -28.81 -31.49 -24.75
CA TYR A 514 -28.76 -31.69 -26.19
C TYR A 514 -29.28 -33.08 -26.60
N CYS A 515 -28.86 -34.14 -25.91
CA CYS A 515 -29.28 -35.51 -26.22
C CYS A 515 -30.77 -35.75 -25.88
N ASP A 516 -31.27 -35.17 -24.78
CA ASP A 516 -32.70 -35.19 -24.43
C ASP A 516 -33.56 -34.53 -25.52
N ALA A 517 -33.07 -33.45 -26.13
CA ALA A 517 -33.75 -32.78 -27.23
C ALA A 517 -33.80 -33.67 -28.49
N LEU A 518 -32.70 -34.36 -28.82
CA LEU A 518 -32.67 -35.33 -29.93
C LEU A 518 -33.59 -36.52 -29.67
N ALA A 519 -33.62 -37.06 -28.45
CA ALA A 519 -34.51 -38.15 -28.07
C ALA A 519 -35.98 -37.76 -28.30
N LYS A 520 -36.35 -36.53 -27.95
CA LYS A 520 -37.69 -35.99 -28.19
C LYS A 520 -38.01 -35.82 -29.68
N LEU A 521 -37.05 -35.34 -30.49
CA LEU A 521 -37.22 -35.14 -31.93
C LEU A 521 -37.33 -36.46 -32.71
N GLU A 522 -36.55 -37.47 -32.33
CA GLU A 522 -36.57 -38.79 -32.98
C GLU A 522 -37.59 -39.76 -32.37
N ASN A 523 -38.40 -39.31 -31.39
CA ASN A 523 -39.35 -40.11 -30.63
C ASN A 523 -38.71 -41.38 -30.02
N LYS A 524 -37.52 -41.22 -29.43
CA LYS A 524 -36.74 -42.27 -28.76
C LYS A 524 -36.68 -42.03 -27.25
N SER A 525 -36.39 -43.09 -26.51
CA SER A 525 -36.25 -43.01 -25.05
C SER A 525 -35.06 -42.13 -24.64
N LYS A 526 -35.22 -41.39 -23.55
CA LYS A 526 -34.14 -40.61 -22.95
C LYS A 526 -33.02 -41.51 -22.43
N ILE A 527 -31.79 -41.04 -22.56
CA ILE A 527 -30.62 -41.69 -21.96
C ILE A 527 -30.59 -41.31 -20.48
N THR A 528 -30.51 -42.30 -19.61
CA THR A 528 -30.39 -42.12 -18.17
C THR A 528 -28.92 -42.31 -17.77
N ASN A 529 -28.49 -41.68 -16.66
CA ASN A 529 -27.11 -41.66 -16.14
C ASN A 529 -26.15 -40.68 -16.85
N TRP A 530 -26.29 -39.39 -16.53
CA TRP A 530 -25.37 -38.33 -16.94
C TRP A 530 -24.63 -37.75 -15.72
N PRO A 531 -23.37 -37.31 -15.85
CA PRO A 531 -22.71 -36.53 -14.81
C PRO A 531 -23.51 -35.26 -14.47
N PRO A 532 -23.58 -34.83 -13.20
CA PRO A 532 -24.39 -33.67 -12.79
C PRO A 532 -23.71 -32.31 -13.11
N HIS A 533 -22.89 -32.25 -14.16
CA HIS A 533 -22.14 -31.06 -14.55
C HIS A 533 -21.78 -31.08 -16.03
N THR A 534 -21.42 -29.92 -16.57
CA THR A 534 -20.72 -29.78 -17.85
C THR A 534 -19.22 -29.61 -17.59
N THR A 535 -18.39 -30.40 -18.25
CA THR A 535 -16.93 -30.22 -18.25
C THR A 535 -16.51 -29.30 -19.38
N ILE A 536 -15.71 -28.29 -19.05
CA ILE A 536 -15.14 -27.32 -19.98
C ILE A 536 -13.60 -27.43 -19.90
N ALA A 537 -12.97 -28.09 -20.89
CA ALA A 537 -11.56 -28.45 -20.80
C ALA A 537 -10.89 -28.64 -22.19
N PRO A 538 -9.97 -27.76 -22.65
CA PRO A 538 -9.49 -26.55 -21.97
C PRO A 538 -10.45 -25.36 -22.15
N PHE A 539 -10.29 -24.35 -21.31
CA PHE A 539 -10.91 -23.04 -21.44
C PHE A 539 -9.84 -21.95 -21.55
N GLN A 540 -9.92 -21.12 -22.58
CA GLN A 540 -9.01 -20.00 -22.80
C GLN A 540 -9.79 -18.76 -23.23
N ALA A 541 -9.48 -17.61 -22.63
CA ALA A 541 -10.11 -16.36 -23.01
C ALA A 541 -9.11 -15.19 -22.97
N LYS A 542 -9.28 -14.25 -23.89
CA LYS A 542 -8.62 -12.94 -23.91
C LYS A 542 -9.69 -11.86 -23.84
N LEU A 543 -9.58 -10.99 -22.84
CA LEU A 543 -10.56 -9.95 -22.53
C LEU A 543 -9.87 -8.58 -22.50
N ASP A 544 -10.57 -7.55 -22.94
CA ASP A 544 -10.18 -6.16 -22.79
C ASP A 544 -11.16 -5.44 -21.88
N TYR A 545 -10.68 -4.95 -20.76
CA TYR A 545 -11.43 -4.13 -19.83
C TYR A 545 -11.25 -2.64 -20.11
N SER A 546 -12.36 -1.92 -20.14
CA SER A 546 -12.47 -0.49 -19.86
C SER A 546 -13.65 -0.27 -18.91
N GLN A 547 -13.79 0.95 -18.37
CA GLN A 547 -14.95 1.29 -17.54
C GLN A 547 -16.29 1.08 -18.29
N GLU A 548 -16.33 1.31 -19.60
CA GLU A 548 -17.56 1.17 -20.41
C GLU A 548 -17.93 -0.28 -20.75
N ALA A 549 -16.94 -1.16 -20.84
CA ALA A 549 -17.16 -2.56 -21.22
C ALA A 549 -15.95 -3.46 -20.99
N VAL A 550 -16.24 -4.75 -20.81
CA VAL A 550 -15.29 -5.84 -21.03
C VAL A 550 -15.61 -6.49 -22.38
N ASN A 551 -14.68 -6.40 -23.32
CA ASN A 551 -14.79 -7.05 -24.63
C ASN A 551 -14.07 -8.39 -24.61
N ILE A 552 -14.75 -9.45 -25.01
CA ILE A 552 -14.15 -10.77 -25.21
C ILE A 552 -13.53 -10.77 -26.61
N LYS A 553 -12.20 -10.52 -26.71
CA LYS A 553 -11.45 -10.53 -27.98
C LYS A 553 -11.44 -11.93 -28.60
N SER A 554 -11.26 -12.94 -27.77
CA SER A 554 -11.36 -14.33 -28.16
C SER A 554 -11.69 -15.19 -26.94
N LEU A 555 -12.55 -16.17 -27.14
CA LEU A 555 -12.80 -17.26 -26.21
C LEU A 555 -12.70 -18.55 -27.00
N GLN A 556 -12.01 -19.53 -26.45
CA GLN A 556 -11.92 -20.88 -26.96
C GLN A 556 -12.20 -21.84 -25.81
N ALA A 557 -13.16 -22.73 -26.00
CA ALA A 557 -13.47 -23.72 -24.99
C ALA A 557 -13.86 -25.05 -25.63
N LEU A 558 -13.53 -26.15 -24.96
CA LEU A 558 -14.08 -27.46 -25.29
C LEU A 558 -15.12 -27.83 -24.23
N ILE A 559 -16.39 -27.68 -24.59
CA ILE A 559 -17.52 -28.00 -23.74
C ILE A 559 -17.89 -29.43 -24.08
N GLN A 560 -17.47 -30.40 -23.25
CA GLN A 560 -17.93 -31.78 -23.38
C GLN A 560 -17.75 -32.32 -24.83
N GLY A 561 -16.50 -32.28 -25.33
CA GLY A 561 -16.13 -32.71 -26.69
C GLY A 561 -16.56 -31.77 -27.84
N MET A 562 -17.38 -30.75 -27.58
CA MET A 562 -17.72 -29.70 -28.55
C MET A 562 -16.78 -28.51 -28.42
N GLN A 563 -16.15 -28.14 -29.53
CA GLN A 563 -15.37 -26.92 -29.61
C GLN A 563 -16.31 -25.72 -29.79
N THR A 564 -16.02 -24.66 -29.05
CA THR A 564 -16.66 -23.36 -29.21
C THR A 564 -15.62 -22.25 -29.32
N THR A 565 -15.97 -21.26 -30.13
CA THR A 565 -15.27 -19.98 -30.16
C THR A 565 -16.29 -18.87 -30.01
N ALA A 566 -15.98 -17.85 -29.21
CA ALA A 566 -16.89 -16.73 -29.02
C ALA A 566 -16.14 -15.40 -28.94
N ASN A 567 -16.84 -14.36 -29.39
CA ASN A 567 -16.55 -12.97 -29.06
C ASN A 567 -17.80 -12.42 -28.39
N GLY A 568 -17.68 -11.36 -27.61
CA GLY A 568 -18.80 -10.84 -26.85
C GLY A 568 -18.46 -9.58 -26.07
N ARG A 569 -19.46 -9.06 -25.37
CA ARG A 569 -19.34 -7.86 -24.54
C ARG A 569 -20.05 -8.06 -23.22
N PHE A 570 -19.44 -7.56 -22.17
CA PHE A 570 -19.99 -7.45 -20.82
C PHE A 570 -19.92 -5.99 -20.38
N VAL A 571 -20.92 -5.51 -19.65
CA VAL A 571 -20.97 -4.15 -19.10
C VAL A 571 -20.84 -4.25 -17.58
N PRO A 572 -19.70 -3.82 -16.99
CA PRO A 572 -19.45 -3.96 -15.56
C PRO A 572 -20.56 -3.39 -14.66
N ASP A 573 -21.02 -2.17 -14.96
CA ASP A 573 -21.96 -1.43 -14.10
C ASP A 573 -23.35 -2.09 -14.03
N SER A 574 -23.88 -2.56 -15.15
CA SER A 574 -25.19 -3.23 -15.20
C SER A 574 -25.09 -4.74 -14.95
N GLY A 575 -23.87 -5.31 -15.03
CA GLY A 575 -23.65 -6.74 -14.99
C GLY A 575 -24.18 -7.48 -16.24
N GLU A 576 -24.61 -6.77 -17.28
CA GLU A 576 -25.19 -7.34 -18.49
C GLU A 576 -24.12 -7.93 -19.42
N PHE A 577 -24.39 -9.07 -20.02
CA PHE A 577 -23.54 -9.66 -21.05
C PHE A 577 -24.30 -10.10 -22.29
N TYR A 578 -23.57 -10.13 -23.40
CA TYR A 578 -24.02 -10.59 -24.70
C TYR A 578 -22.89 -11.37 -25.37
N VAL A 579 -23.05 -12.68 -25.49
CA VAL A 579 -22.02 -13.61 -26.00
C VAL A 579 -22.65 -14.60 -26.99
N PRO A 580 -22.59 -14.33 -28.31
CA PRO A 580 -22.91 -15.33 -29.31
C PRO A 580 -21.82 -16.40 -29.37
N LEU A 581 -22.20 -17.67 -29.36
CA LEU A 581 -21.26 -18.78 -29.50
C LEU A 581 -21.72 -19.78 -30.56
N ASP A 582 -20.75 -20.48 -31.15
CA ASP A 582 -21.01 -21.56 -32.10
C ASP A 582 -20.44 -22.86 -31.54
N LEU A 583 -21.33 -23.81 -31.22
CA LEU A 583 -20.91 -25.15 -30.82
C LEU A 583 -20.71 -26.03 -32.05
N ALA A 584 -19.58 -26.72 -32.13
CA ALA A 584 -19.31 -27.73 -33.15
C ALA A 584 -18.57 -28.92 -32.54
N PHE A 585 -18.87 -30.14 -32.98
CA PHE A 585 -18.16 -31.33 -32.49
C PHE A 585 -16.70 -31.33 -32.97
N LYS A 586 -15.75 -31.40 -32.01
CA LYS A 586 -14.34 -31.61 -32.32
C LYS A 586 -14.06 -33.09 -32.59
N ASP A 587 -14.62 -33.95 -31.74
CA ASP A 587 -14.62 -35.41 -31.91
C ASP A 587 -16.06 -35.94 -31.86
N PHE A 588 -16.66 -36.06 -33.04
CA PHE A 588 -18.01 -36.57 -33.21
C PHE A 588 -18.16 -38.03 -32.74
N THR A 589 -17.08 -38.82 -32.80
CA THR A 589 -17.12 -40.26 -32.46
C THR A 589 -17.24 -40.44 -30.96
N ALA A 590 -16.50 -39.64 -30.19
CA ALA A 590 -16.61 -39.60 -28.73
C ALA A 590 -18.02 -39.16 -28.31
N ALA A 591 -18.54 -38.07 -28.87
CA ALA A 591 -19.89 -37.59 -28.56
C ALA A 591 -21.00 -38.61 -28.90
N GLN A 592 -20.84 -39.39 -29.98
CA GLN A 592 -21.80 -40.44 -30.36
C GLN A 592 -21.81 -41.61 -29.36
N LYS A 593 -20.69 -41.89 -28.68
CA LYS A 593 -20.63 -42.92 -27.64
C LYS A 593 -21.54 -42.58 -26.47
N ASP A 594 -21.54 -41.31 -26.06
CA ASP A 594 -22.31 -40.82 -24.92
C ASP A 594 -23.75 -40.45 -25.33
N CYS A 595 -23.98 -40.04 -26.59
CA CYS A 595 -25.30 -39.84 -27.19
C CYS A 595 -25.45 -40.61 -28.52
N PRO A 596 -25.89 -41.89 -28.51
CA PRO A 596 -26.04 -42.72 -29.71
C PRO A 596 -27.06 -42.21 -30.75
N LEU A 597 -27.84 -41.19 -30.40
CA LEU A 597 -28.78 -40.50 -31.29
C LEU A 597 -28.08 -39.57 -32.29
N LEU A 598 -26.82 -39.22 -32.05
CA LEU A 598 -26.00 -38.45 -32.97
C LEU A 598 -25.76 -39.25 -34.25
N ASN A 599 -26.15 -38.68 -35.39
CA ASN A 599 -25.95 -39.25 -36.72
C ASN A 599 -25.14 -38.31 -37.64
N ALA A 600 -24.66 -38.83 -38.78
CA ALA A 600 -23.74 -38.13 -39.67
C ALA A 600 -24.22 -36.74 -40.15
N LYS A 601 -25.54 -36.47 -40.14
CA LYS A 601 -26.09 -35.16 -40.52
C LYS A 601 -25.61 -34.02 -39.60
N TRP A 602 -25.25 -34.36 -38.36
CA TRP A 602 -24.83 -33.41 -37.33
C TRP A 602 -23.32 -33.18 -37.28
N ARG A 603 -22.52 -34.00 -37.99
CA ARG A 603 -21.04 -33.98 -37.93
C ARG A 603 -20.41 -32.65 -38.33
N SER A 604 -21.07 -31.88 -39.21
CA SER A 604 -20.58 -30.60 -39.73
C SER A 604 -21.48 -29.41 -39.37
N GLN A 605 -22.48 -29.58 -38.49
CA GLN A 605 -23.40 -28.50 -38.14
C GLN A 605 -22.82 -27.67 -36.99
N LYS A 606 -22.75 -26.36 -37.18
CA LYS A 606 -22.51 -25.39 -36.09
C LYS A 606 -23.84 -25.01 -35.48
N ILE A 607 -24.00 -25.20 -34.17
CA ILE A 607 -25.19 -24.81 -33.41
C ILE A 607 -24.93 -23.40 -32.86
N PRO A 608 -25.53 -22.34 -33.43
CA PRO A 608 -25.38 -21.00 -32.90
C PRO A 608 -26.24 -20.88 -31.64
N LEU A 609 -25.60 -20.53 -30.54
CA LEU A 609 -26.23 -20.16 -29.29
C LEU A 609 -26.02 -18.66 -29.05
N LEU A 610 -26.97 -18.05 -28.38
CA LEU A 610 -26.84 -16.70 -27.85
C LEU A 610 -26.96 -16.77 -26.34
N CYS A 611 -25.85 -16.48 -25.65
CA CYS A 611 -25.86 -16.29 -24.20
C CYS A 611 -26.04 -14.82 -23.87
N LYS A 612 -27.12 -14.49 -23.16
CA LYS A 612 -27.38 -13.12 -22.70
C LYS A 612 -28.07 -13.13 -21.34
N GLY A 613 -27.77 -12.14 -20.50
CA GLY A 613 -28.35 -12.03 -19.17
C GLY A 613 -27.54 -11.10 -18.29
N THR A 614 -27.71 -11.26 -16.97
CA THR A 614 -26.92 -10.55 -15.96
C THR A 614 -26.18 -11.54 -15.06
N LEU A 615 -24.94 -11.21 -14.63
CA LEU A 615 -24.10 -12.11 -13.84
C LEU A 615 -24.74 -12.55 -12.50
N ASN A 616 -25.61 -11.74 -11.93
CA ASN A 616 -26.27 -12.05 -10.66
C ASN A 616 -27.48 -13.00 -10.82
N LYS A 617 -27.82 -13.40 -12.06
CA LYS A 617 -28.96 -14.27 -12.38
C LYS A 617 -28.56 -15.33 -13.41
N LEU A 618 -27.45 -16.03 -13.16
CA LEU A 618 -27.00 -17.13 -14.01
C LEU A 618 -27.84 -18.40 -13.73
N GLY A 619 -28.93 -18.60 -14.49
CA GLY A 619 -29.79 -19.80 -14.47
C GLY A 619 -29.68 -20.69 -15.72
N THR A 620 -30.66 -21.59 -15.94
CA THR A 620 -30.67 -22.50 -17.11
C THR A 620 -30.95 -21.82 -18.44
N ASP A 621 -31.48 -20.59 -18.41
CA ASP A 621 -32.05 -19.93 -19.59
C ASP A 621 -31.10 -18.87 -20.19
N ILE A 622 -29.89 -18.77 -19.64
CA ILE A 622 -28.87 -17.80 -20.07
C ILE A 622 -28.52 -17.97 -21.55
N CYS A 623 -28.42 -19.22 -21.99
CA CYS A 623 -27.93 -19.61 -23.30
C CYS A 623 -29.02 -20.35 -24.05
N ALA A 624 -29.53 -19.75 -25.13
CA ALA A 624 -30.57 -20.33 -25.97
C ALA A 624 -30.07 -20.47 -27.42
N PRO A 625 -30.67 -21.37 -28.22
CA PRO A 625 -30.46 -21.37 -29.67
C PRO A 625 -30.70 -19.98 -30.26
N ASP A 626 -29.76 -19.49 -31.06
CA ASP A 626 -29.91 -18.22 -31.75
C ASP A 626 -30.82 -18.42 -32.97
N TYR A 627 -32.13 -18.31 -32.74
CA TYR A 627 -33.14 -18.52 -33.77
C TYR A 627 -32.98 -17.60 -34.97
N LYS A 628 -32.45 -16.39 -34.78
CA LYS A 628 -32.19 -15.45 -35.87
C LYS A 628 -31.04 -15.96 -36.74
N ARG A 629 -29.91 -16.33 -36.14
CA ARG A 629 -28.78 -16.91 -36.90
C ARG A 629 -29.14 -18.27 -37.52
N LEU A 630 -30.04 -19.03 -36.91
CA LEU A 630 -30.59 -20.26 -37.49
C LEU A 630 -31.50 -19.97 -38.68
N SER A 631 -32.41 -18.99 -38.58
CA SER A 631 -33.30 -18.61 -39.70
C SER A 631 -32.49 -18.08 -40.88
N ASP A 632 -31.49 -17.24 -40.63
CA ASP A 632 -30.63 -16.68 -41.68
C ASP A 632 -29.90 -17.80 -42.43
N LYS A 633 -29.33 -18.78 -41.70
CA LYS A 633 -28.70 -19.97 -42.30
C LYS A 633 -29.66 -20.87 -43.07
N LEU A 634 -30.92 -20.97 -42.63
CA LEU A 634 -31.93 -21.75 -43.33
C LEU A 634 -32.36 -21.04 -44.62
N GLU A 635 -32.51 -19.72 -44.59
CA GLU A 635 -32.83 -18.91 -45.76
C GLU A 635 -31.69 -18.97 -46.80
N ASP A 636 -30.43 -18.88 -46.37
CA ASP A 636 -29.26 -19.03 -47.25
C ASP A 636 -29.20 -20.42 -47.90
N ARG A 637 -29.46 -21.48 -47.12
CA ARG A 637 -29.55 -22.84 -47.68
C ARG A 637 -30.70 -22.98 -48.67
N TYR A 638 -31.87 -22.42 -48.34
CA TYR A 638 -33.01 -22.42 -49.24
C TYR A 638 -32.70 -21.69 -50.55
N LYS A 639 -32.04 -20.53 -50.50
CA LYS A 639 -31.58 -19.80 -51.70
C LYS A 639 -30.61 -20.65 -52.51
N GLN A 640 -29.58 -21.24 -51.89
CA GLN A 640 -28.64 -22.10 -52.60
C GLN A 640 -29.29 -23.33 -53.25
N GLU A 641 -30.25 -23.96 -52.58
CA GLU A 641 -30.95 -25.12 -53.12
C GLU A 641 -31.91 -24.73 -54.24
N LYS A 642 -32.59 -23.59 -54.10
CA LYS A 642 -33.38 -22.97 -55.17
C LYS A 642 -32.51 -22.66 -56.38
N ASP A 643 -31.36 -22.00 -56.21
CA ASP A 643 -30.44 -21.64 -57.30
C ASP A 643 -29.93 -22.91 -58.02
N LYS A 644 -29.58 -23.96 -57.27
CA LYS A 644 -29.19 -25.26 -57.86
C LYS A 644 -30.32 -25.92 -58.65
N LEU A 645 -31.56 -25.80 -58.18
CA LEU A 645 -32.71 -26.33 -58.89
C LEU A 645 -33.03 -25.50 -60.13
N GLU A 646 -32.91 -24.18 -60.07
CA GLU A 646 -33.05 -23.27 -61.22
C GLU A 646 -31.96 -23.56 -62.26
N GLU A 647 -30.70 -23.70 -61.86
CA GLU A 647 -29.59 -24.05 -62.76
C GLU A 647 -29.83 -25.42 -63.44
N LYS A 648 -30.28 -26.43 -62.69
CA LYS A 648 -30.66 -27.74 -63.25
C LYS A 648 -31.84 -27.63 -64.22
N ALA A 649 -32.84 -26.81 -63.89
CA ALA A 649 -33.99 -26.59 -64.76
C ALA A 649 -33.58 -25.87 -66.05
N GLU A 650 -32.71 -24.87 -65.97
CA GLU A 650 -32.16 -24.17 -67.14
C GLU A 650 -31.26 -25.07 -67.99
N ALA A 651 -30.42 -25.90 -67.37
CA ALA A 651 -29.60 -26.89 -68.08
C ALA A 651 -30.47 -27.88 -68.85
N ARG A 652 -31.52 -28.42 -68.21
CA ARG A 652 -32.48 -29.32 -68.87
C ARG A 652 -33.29 -28.61 -69.96
N ALA A 653 -33.65 -27.35 -69.76
CA ALA A 653 -34.30 -26.53 -70.80
C ALA A 653 -33.36 -26.27 -72.00
N ARG A 654 -32.05 -26.12 -71.77
CA ARG A 654 -31.04 -26.00 -72.83
C ARG A 654 -30.89 -27.31 -73.60
N GLU A 655 -30.82 -28.46 -72.93
CA GLU A 655 -30.80 -29.78 -73.58
C GLU A 655 -32.04 -29.99 -74.46
N ILE A 656 -33.25 -29.76 -73.93
CA ILE A 656 -34.50 -29.91 -74.70
C ILE A 656 -34.53 -28.95 -75.90
N ARG A 657 -34.07 -27.70 -75.75
CA ARG A 657 -33.99 -26.74 -76.86
C ARG A 657 -32.98 -27.18 -77.93
N GLN A 658 -31.90 -27.86 -77.54
CA GLN A 658 -30.89 -28.36 -78.44
C GLN A 658 -31.40 -29.60 -79.19
N GLU A 659 -32.05 -30.55 -78.50
CA GLU A 659 -32.74 -31.69 -79.11
C GLU A 659 -33.81 -31.22 -80.12
N ALA A 660 -34.63 -30.23 -79.76
CA ALA A 660 -35.63 -29.67 -80.66
C ALA A 660 -35.01 -28.98 -81.90
N ARG A 661 -33.86 -28.32 -81.74
CA ARG A 661 -33.12 -27.73 -82.88
C ARG A 661 -32.53 -28.81 -83.79
N ASP A 662 -31.98 -29.87 -83.22
CA ASP A 662 -31.40 -30.98 -83.97
C ASP A 662 -32.49 -31.77 -84.72
N GLU A 663 -33.67 -31.96 -84.13
CA GLU A 663 -34.83 -32.52 -84.82
C GLU A 663 -35.35 -31.61 -85.93
N ALA A 664 -35.46 -30.30 -85.69
CA ALA A 664 -35.86 -29.33 -86.71
C ALA A 664 -34.89 -29.34 -87.90
N LYS A 665 -33.58 -29.43 -87.65
CA LYS A 665 -32.55 -29.50 -88.69
C LYS A 665 -32.63 -30.80 -89.50
N LYS A 666 -32.88 -31.94 -88.85
CA LYS A 666 -33.14 -33.22 -89.53
C LYS A 666 -34.42 -33.17 -90.38
N ALA A 667 -35.45 -32.47 -89.92
CA ALA A 667 -36.69 -32.29 -90.68
C ALA A 667 -36.47 -31.39 -91.91
N GLU A 668 -35.66 -30.34 -91.77
CA GLU A 668 -35.23 -29.44 -92.86
C GLU A 668 -34.40 -30.19 -93.91
N GLU A 669 -33.40 -30.97 -93.50
CA GLU A 669 -32.61 -31.82 -94.41
C GLU A 669 -33.46 -32.84 -95.17
N LYS A 670 -34.44 -33.47 -94.50
CA LYS A 670 -35.42 -34.37 -95.16
C LYS A 670 -36.33 -33.63 -96.14
N ALA A 671 -36.72 -32.39 -95.83
CA ALA A 671 -37.53 -31.57 -96.72
C ALA A 671 -36.73 -31.14 -97.96
N GLU A 672 -35.46 -30.75 -97.80
CA GLU A 672 -34.55 -30.47 -98.92
C GLU A 672 -34.29 -31.70 -99.78
N GLN A 673 -34.14 -32.88 -99.17
CA GLN A 673 -33.92 -34.13 -99.91
C GLN A 673 -35.16 -34.50 -100.74
N ARG A 674 -36.37 -34.41 -100.18
CA ARG A 674 -37.63 -34.58 -100.93
C ARG A 674 -37.83 -33.51 -102.02
N ALA A 675 -37.35 -32.29 -101.78
CA ALA A 675 -37.37 -31.23 -102.79
C ALA A 675 -36.39 -31.49 -103.93
N LYS A 676 -35.24 -32.15 -103.66
CA LYS A 676 -34.30 -32.62 -104.70
C LYS A 676 -34.87 -33.79 -105.49
N GLU A 677 -35.42 -34.80 -104.82
CA GLU A 677 -36.06 -35.97 -105.46
C GLU A 677 -37.24 -35.55 -106.35
N SER A 678 -38.09 -34.63 -105.88
CA SER A 678 -39.19 -34.10 -106.71
C SER A 678 -38.71 -33.22 -107.87
N ARG A 679 -37.54 -32.57 -107.75
CA ARG A 679 -36.89 -31.85 -108.86
C ARG A 679 -36.31 -32.79 -109.91
N GLU A 680 -35.74 -33.93 -109.51
CA GLU A 680 -35.27 -34.97 -110.43
C GLU A 680 -36.44 -35.68 -111.11
N GLU A 681 -37.50 -36.07 -110.40
CA GLU A 681 -38.72 -36.63 -111.02
C GLU A 681 -39.40 -35.65 -111.99
N ALA A 682 -39.41 -34.35 -111.69
CA ALA A 682 -39.93 -33.34 -112.60
C ALA A 682 -39.04 -33.18 -113.84
N LYS A 683 -37.72 -33.36 -113.71
CA LYS A 683 -36.77 -33.32 -114.82
C LYS A 683 -36.89 -34.55 -115.71
N ASP A 684 -37.04 -35.74 -115.12
CA ASP A 684 -37.25 -36.99 -115.83
C ASP A 684 -38.59 -37.02 -116.57
N LYS A 685 -39.67 -36.47 -115.98
CA LYS A 685 -40.95 -36.30 -116.68
C LYS A 685 -40.87 -35.33 -117.85
N VAL A 686 -40.13 -34.23 -117.71
CA VAL A 686 -39.91 -33.27 -118.81
C VAL A 686 -39.06 -33.91 -119.92
N ASP A 687 -38.03 -34.70 -119.59
CA ASP A 687 -37.21 -35.41 -120.59
C ASP A 687 -37.98 -36.57 -121.26
N GLU A 688 -38.90 -37.24 -120.56
CA GLU A 688 -39.78 -38.29 -121.11
C GLU A 688 -40.89 -37.71 -122.02
N GLU A 689 -41.45 -36.55 -121.65
CA GLU A 689 -42.44 -35.82 -122.44
C GLU A 689 -41.81 -35.12 -123.66
N ALA A 690 -40.56 -34.63 -123.54
CA ALA A 690 -39.75 -34.14 -124.67
C ALA A 690 -39.37 -35.28 -125.64
N LYS A 691 -39.08 -36.49 -125.15
CA LYS A 691 -38.88 -37.69 -125.98
C LYS A 691 -40.15 -38.12 -126.72
N LYS A 692 -41.31 -38.08 -126.06
CA LYS A 692 -42.62 -38.36 -126.68
C LYS A 692 -43.00 -37.35 -127.77
N LEU A 693 -42.72 -36.06 -127.57
CA LEU A 693 -42.94 -35.00 -128.56
C LEU A 693 -41.94 -35.05 -129.73
N LEU A 694 -40.72 -35.57 -129.52
CA LEU A 694 -39.73 -35.81 -130.56
C LEU A 694 -40.03 -37.07 -131.41
N ASP A 695 -40.57 -38.14 -130.80
CA ASP A 695 -40.98 -39.36 -131.52
C ASP A 695 -42.28 -39.18 -132.34
N ASP A 696 -43.18 -38.28 -131.96
CA ASP A 696 -44.42 -37.98 -132.71
C ASP A 696 -44.22 -37.03 -133.91
N MET A 697 -43.01 -36.45 -134.09
CA MET A 697 -42.77 -35.38 -135.08
C MET A 697 -41.86 -35.74 -136.27
N VAL A 698 -41.18 -36.90 -136.32
CA VAL A 698 -40.28 -37.22 -137.46
C VAL A 698 -40.34 -38.70 -137.86
N GLY A 699 -41.28 -39.02 -138.75
CA GLY A 699 -41.28 -40.25 -139.55
C GLY A 699 -40.24 -40.24 -140.67
N GLU A 700 -39.82 -41.44 -141.07
CA GLU A 700 -38.78 -41.79 -142.05
C GLU A 700 -38.69 -40.88 -143.30
N LYS A 701 -37.67 -40.00 -143.34
CA LYS A 701 -36.70 -39.86 -144.44
C LYS A 701 -35.76 -38.65 -144.25
N LYS A 702 -34.45 -38.92 -144.40
CA LYS A 702 -33.28 -38.01 -144.38
C LYS A 702 -32.56 -37.78 -143.03
N ALA A 703 -32.29 -38.87 -142.33
CA ALA A 703 -31.30 -38.95 -141.25
C ALA A 703 -29.88 -39.32 -141.77
N GLU A 704 -29.48 -38.79 -142.94
CA GLU A 704 -28.15 -39.01 -143.53
C GLU A 704 -27.48 -37.71 -144.00
N GLU A 705 -28.06 -36.55 -143.65
CA GLU A 705 -27.46 -35.21 -143.83
C GLU A 705 -27.20 -34.52 -142.47
N LEU A 706 -27.16 -35.34 -141.42
CA LEU A 706 -27.07 -34.96 -140.01
C LEU A 706 -25.88 -35.70 -139.38
N GLU A 707 -24.66 -35.34 -139.76
CA GLU A 707 -23.49 -35.70 -138.93
C GLU A 707 -22.33 -34.71 -139.07
N ASP A 708 -22.13 -34.11 -140.25
CA ASP A 708 -20.95 -33.25 -140.50
C ASP A 708 -21.11 -31.76 -140.14
N LYS A 709 -22.33 -31.23 -139.96
CA LYS A 709 -22.54 -29.83 -139.55
C LYS A 709 -22.67 -29.60 -138.04
N LEU A 710 -22.87 -30.65 -137.24
CA LEU A 710 -23.00 -30.51 -135.77
C LEU A 710 -21.66 -30.66 -135.02
N LYS A 711 -20.66 -31.33 -135.60
CA LYS A 711 -19.30 -31.44 -135.03
C LYS A 711 -18.53 -30.10 -135.00
N ASN A 712 -18.97 -29.08 -135.74
CA ASN A 712 -18.30 -27.77 -135.79
C ASN A 712 -18.93 -26.65 -134.92
N LEU A 713 -20.01 -26.94 -134.17
CA LEU A 713 -20.61 -25.97 -133.23
C LEU A 713 -20.33 -26.30 -131.75
N LEU A 714 -19.76 -27.47 -131.45
CA LEU A 714 -19.37 -27.90 -130.10
C LEU A 714 -17.88 -27.63 -129.79
N ASN A 715 -17.39 -26.43 -130.11
CA ASN A 715 -16.10 -25.95 -129.58
C ASN A 715 -16.04 -24.42 -129.57
N ARG A 716 -16.58 -23.79 -128.52
CA ARG A 716 -16.11 -22.46 -128.05
C ARG A 716 -16.65 -22.12 -126.64
N LYS A 717 -15.69 -22.20 -125.70
CA LYS A 717 -15.64 -21.72 -124.30
C LYS A 717 -16.40 -22.49 -123.24
#